data_AF-A0A1V6CVR1-F1
#
_entry.id   AF-A0A1V6CVR1-F1
#
_cell.length_a   1.000
_cell.length_b   1.000
_cell.length_c   1.000
_cell.angle_alpha   90.00
_cell.angle_beta   90.00
_cell.angle_gamma   90.00
#
_symmetry.space_group_name_H-M   'P 1'
#
loop_
_entity.id
_entity.type
_entity.pdbx_description
1 polymer ?
#
loop_
_entity_poly.entity_id
_entity_poly.type
_entity_poly.pdbx_seq_one_letter_code
_entity_poly.pdbx_strand_id
1 'polypeptide(L)'
;MKLTGQSLKLKEQNAELTGQSLKPENPGFNRQNKWLKQPCENLRNVYKRDMNEKVPAKREKCAVSPDRFTSLTAMTNGGVVGPVVSGGSPSLQAGNFLARVTRGFACSRRNSLDWLKLFPGLFFGIFLTVPVCAQTVTGEPAGIPPVPGIYVEEPWHDPLVCGINREPARATAYSFATPEDALRCFREYASRWMTLNGAWDFYYSKSREKAPKDFYRSRVSGWDKIEVPSNWELKGYGMPIYKSAVYPFRPVNPPWTPGDDNPVGSYQRSFTIPKAWKGMNVTLHFGGVSSAFRVWVNGCFLGYGEDSCLPSEFNVTPYLAEGENILSVEVMRWSDGSYLEDQDHWRLSGIHREVLLLAEPKLRIADFHWQAKLDSNDRDAVLSIRPRLENLAGDTVRGTLLKAMLYDGDRKPLFREPLMISAGKVINESYPRLDNVKFGLLEAKIDNPRKWSDEEPYLYTLVLWLEEESGMITEAKSCRVGFRSIRFSEENGKLLINGRETYLRGVNRHDHDPVKGKALSREDILKDVRQIKQFNFNCIRTSHYPNDPWFYELCDEYGILVIDEANLETHGLGGKLSNDPLWIHAHMERVTRMVLRDKNHPCVIFWSLGNEAGRGPATAAMAAWVHDFDITRPVHYEPAQGSHQLEGYIPPGEPGYPVDHAHRIQVPKDQYYVDMVSRFYPALFTPGLLVEQPGDDRPVIFVEYAHSMGNSTGNLKEFWDIFRATPRIIGGCIWDYKDQGLLKTDSCGTGYYAYGGDFGEKLHDSNFCLNGIVASDGRPKPAIYECKRVFQPVGCEYPGQGRIRISNRHAVKSLAGYDVMLTFRENGFEIATLKLPDMHVAAGADSVIDISARVPALKSGNEYHAELRFLLKEAVPWAPAGFVVAACQFPMTGLARGRIQHGKLPALTTREDEPHIVITGKGFRILFDRRNGALASLTSGGEEVVVGPLLPSFTRPLTDNDRRGWKPHLIMEEWYQAKPLLKNIALLTPESGTVKVKSRYSVIAGKAEADVIYTVAGNGTVKVTCELHADTGLPFLPKVGMQCAIHNDLRTVTWFGRGEPENYCDRRTGMDAAVYTLPLAQFLEPYVMPQENGNRTDVRWMYLSDNSSGGLLVVADSLLSMSARPYTDAMIHGARHTHELREAGFITLNIDLVQMGVGGNDTWSDVARPAAPYMIPAGEYSCTFYLVPGKLSGKDLKKVPLSVKF
;
A
#
# COMPACT_ATOMS: atom_id res chain seq x y z
N MET A 1 -50.28 -12.62 7.45
CA MET A 1 -51.76 -12.65 7.36
C MET A 1 -52.16 -12.31 5.93
N LYS A 2 -53.29 -12.87 5.46
CA LYS A 2 -53.68 -13.15 4.07
C LYS A 2 -54.44 -11.99 3.39
N LEU A 3 -54.40 -11.98 2.04
CA LEU A 3 -55.36 -11.36 1.06
C LEU A 3 -55.25 -9.82 0.93
N THR A 4 -55.38 -9.11 -0.20
CA THR A 4 -55.88 -9.32 -1.58
C THR A 4 -55.54 -8.01 -2.35
N GLY A 5 -55.22 -7.99 -3.65
CA GLY A 5 -56.24 -7.75 -4.69
C GLY A 5 -55.70 -6.89 -5.85
N GLN A 6 -56.07 -7.27 -7.07
CA GLN A 6 -55.82 -6.60 -8.36
C GLN A 6 -56.66 -5.31 -8.52
N SER A 7 -56.21 -4.35 -9.36
CA SER A 7 -56.96 -3.97 -10.58
C SER A 7 -56.30 -2.84 -11.42
N LEU A 8 -56.47 -3.02 -12.73
CA LEU A 8 -56.15 -2.18 -13.88
C LEU A 8 -56.94 -0.85 -14.02
N LYS A 9 -56.41 0.01 -14.92
CA LYS A 9 -57.07 0.88 -15.96
C LYS A 9 -56.75 2.38 -15.82
N LEU A 10 -55.92 2.95 -16.71
CA LEU A 10 -56.19 3.46 -18.08
C LEU A 10 -56.67 4.93 -18.09
N LYS A 11 -55.89 5.80 -18.76
CA LYS A 11 -56.42 6.78 -19.71
C LYS A 11 -55.34 7.22 -20.70
N GLU A 12 -55.59 6.88 -21.96
CA GLU A 12 -54.95 7.34 -23.18
C GLU A 12 -55.31 8.81 -23.48
N GLN A 13 -54.49 9.51 -24.25
CA GLN A 13 -54.92 9.90 -25.62
C GLN A 13 -53.75 10.33 -26.51
N ASN A 14 -53.76 9.71 -27.69
CA ASN A 14 -52.89 9.86 -28.86
C ASN A 14 -53.16 11.15 -29.65
N ALA A 15 -52.19 11.52 -30.50
CA ALA A 15 -52.47 11.82 -31.90
C ALA A 15 -51.27 11.40 -32.77
N GLU A 16 -51.54 10.43 -33.65
CA GLU A 16 -50.71 9.89 -34.73
C GLU A 16 -50.69 10.83 -35.96
N LEU A 17 -49.71 10.64 -36.86
CA LEU A 17 -49.96 10.01 -38.18
C LEU A 17 -48.69 9.96 -39.05
N THR A 18 -48.21 8.72 -39.28
CA THR A 18 -47.86 8.05 -40.57
C THR A 18 -46.97 8.76 -41.61
N GLY A 19 -46.00 8.13 -42.30
CA GLY A 19 -45.61 6.72 -42.37
C GLY A 19 -44.77 6.43 -43.64
N GLN A 20 -44.29 5.18 -43.72
CA GLN A 20 -43.84 4.40 -44.88
C GLN A 20 -42.35 4.31 -45.28
N SER A 21 -42.06 3.07 -45.69
CA SER A 21 -40.84 2.30 -45.87
C SER A 21 -40.04 2.64 -47.14
N LEU A 22 -38.75 2.25 -47.17
CA LEU A 22 -38.10 1.41 -48.20
C LEU A 22 -36.58 1.29 -47.92
N LYS A 23 -36.05 0.07 -48.03
CA LYS A 23 -34.64 -0.25 -48.40
C LYS A 23 -34.68 -0.71 -49.87
N PRO A 24 -33.54 -0.91 -50.57
CA PRO A 24 -32.21 -0.28 -50.51
C PRO A 24 -31.80 0.25 -51.90
N GLU A 25 -30.83 1.17 -52.02
CA GLU A 25 -30.00 1.25 -53.24
C GLU A 25 -28.73 2.06 -53.01
N ASN A 26 -27.64 1.51 -53.52
CA ASN A 26 -26.30 2.09 -53.60
C ASN A 26 -26.20 2.84 -54.94
N PRO A 27 -25.49 3.98 -55.02
CA PRO A 27 -24.38 3.98 -55.96
C PRO A 27 -23.16 4.72 -55.40
N GLY A 28 -21.99 4.10 -55.57
CA GLY A 28 -20.71 4.74 -55.29
C GLY A 28 -20.27 5.71 -56.38
N PHE A 29 -19.30 6.57 -56.05
CA PHE A 29 -18.15 6.94 -56.89
C PHE A 29 -17.19 7.79 -55.99
N ASN A 30 -16.05 7.29 -55.50
CA ASN A 30 -14.73 7.03 -56.11
C ASN A 30 -13.74 8.23 -56.08
N ARG A 31 -12.60 8.00 -55.38
CA ARG A 31 -11.23 8.58 -55.55
C ARG A 31 -11.04 10.06 -55.11
N GLN A 32 -9.96 10.47 -54.46
CA GLN A 32 -8.55 10.05 -54.48
C GLN A 32 -7.87 10.35 -53.13
N ASN A 33 -7.15 9.37 -52.56
CA ASN A 33 -6.00 9.61 -51.69
C ASN A 33 -4.81 8.85 -52.28
N LYS A 34 -3.89 9.58 -52.90
CA LYS A 34 -2.48 9.20 -53.14
C LYS A 34 -1.69 9.96 -52.05
N TRP A 35 -0.72 9.40 -51.31
CA TRP A 35 0.55 8.76 -51.71
C TRP A 35 1.05 7.86 -50.54
N LEU A 36 1.36 6.57 -50.76
CA LEU A 36 2.70 5.94 -50.95
C LEU A 36 3.68 6.15 -49.76
N LYS A 37 3.86 5.16 -48.86
CA LYS A 37 4.88 4.06 -48.87
C LYS A 37 6.34 4.54 -48.97
N GLN A 38 7.10 4.43 -47.87
CA GLN A 38 8.30 3.57 -47.69
C GLN A 38 8.96 3.78 -46.30
N PRO A 39 9.83 2.85 -45.83
CA PRO A 39 9.80 2.34 -44.46
C PRO A 39 10.92 2.83 -43.55
N CYS A 40 10.74 2.53 -42.25
CA CYS A 40 11.70 2.68 -41.16
C CYS A 40 13.05 2.01 -41.46
N GLU A 41 14.08 2.83 -41.64
CA GLU A 41 15.47 2.52 -41.30
C GLU A 41 16.05 3.74 -40.56
N ASN A 42 16.95 3.45 -39.60
CA ASN A 42 17.75 4.38 -38.77
C ASN A 42 17.21 4.73 -37.37
N LEU A 43 17.14 3.71 -36.51
CA LEU A 43 17.43 3.84 -35.08
C LEU A 43 18.59 2.90 -34.71
N ARG A 44 19.80 3.22 -35.20
CA ARG A 44 21.07 2.77 -34.64
C ARG A 44 22.11 3.88 -34.81
N ASN A 45 22.81 4.17 -33.72
CA ASN A 45 23.99 5.03 -33.59
C ASN A 45 23.78 6.55 -33.47
N VAL A 46 23.53 7.04 -32.26
CA VAL A 46 24.24 8.22 -31.72
C VAL A 46 24.58 7.98 -30.24
N TYR A 47 25.57 7.12 -29.99
CA TYR A 47 26.44 7.23 -28.82
C TYR A 47 27.85 7.42 -29.36
N LYS A 48 28.31 8.69 -29.48
CA LYS A 48 29.71 9.11 -29.28
C LYS A 48 29.94 10.61 -29.51
N ARG A 49 30.60 11.20 -28.49
CA ARG A 49 31.41 12.44 -28.43
C ARG A 49 30.60 13.74 -28.32
N ASP A 50 30.79 14.54 -27.27
CA ASP A 50 32.02 15.29 -27.02
C ASP A 50 32.32 15.50 -25.52
N MET A 51 33.56 15.18 -25.13
CA MET A 51 34.26 15.80 -24.00
C MET A 51 35.64 16.19 -24.52
N ASN A 52 35.81 17.49 -24.77
CA ASN A 52 37.10 18.14 -24.85
C ASN A 52 37.41 18.69 -23.46
N GLU A 53 38.46 18.19 -22.82
CA GLU A 53 39.47 19.04 -22.18
C GLU A 53 40.72 18.20 -21.83
N LYS A 54 41.84 18.92 -21.73
CA LYS A 54 43.22 18.49 -21.98
C LYS A 54 43.95 18.04 -20.69
N VAL A 55 45.19 17.55 -20.87
CA VAL A 55 46.38 17.57 -19.95
C VAL A 55 46.74 16.19 -19.31
N PRO A 56 48.03 15.75 -19.21
CA PRO A 56 48.63 14.87 -20.22
C PRO A 56 49.41 13.63 -19.67
N ALA A 57 49.85 12.84 -20.66
CA ALA A 57 50.76 11.69 -20.71
C ALA A 57 51.88 11.48 -19.67
N LYS A 58 52.14 10.19 -19.39
CA LYS A 58 53.43 9.44 -19.46
C LYS A 58 53.11 7.97 -19.77
N ARG A 59 53.33 7.41 -20.99
CA ARG A 59 54.50 6.63 -21.49
C ARG A 59 55.14 5.73 -20.41
N GLU A 60 55.26 4.40 -20.57
CA GLU A 60 56.02 3.60 -21.56
C GLU A 60 55.27 2.28 -21.90
N LYS A 61 55.09 1.82 -23.16
CA LYS A 61 56.00 1.21 -24.18
C LYS A 61 56.73 -0.08 -23.76
N CYS A 62 56.26 -1.23 -24.30
CA CYS A 62 56.96 -2.12 -25.25
C CYS A 62 55.96 -3.23 -25.69
N ALA A 63 55.53 -3.31 -26.96
CA ALA A 63 56.20 -3.95 -28.11
C ALA A 63 56.21 -5.50 -27.98
N VAL A 64 55.82 -6.34 -28.93
CA VAL A 64 55.54 -6.24 -30.38
C VAL A 64 54.77 -7.51 -30.82
N SER A 65 53.95 -7.38 -31.86
CA SER A 65 53.16 -8.38 -32.62
C SER A 65 54.06 -9.18 -33.60
N PRO A 66 53.60 -9.73 -34.76
CA PRO A 66 52.28 -10.16 -35.27
C PRO A 66 52.35 -11.59 -35.90
N ASP A 67 51.27 -12.19 -36.38
CA ASP A 67 50.90 -12.30 -37.82
C ASP A 67 49.90 -13.49 -37.91
N ARG A 68 48.93 -13.68 -38.81
CA ARG A 68 48.35 -12.93 -39.95
C ARG A 68 47.13 -13.74 -40.50
N PHE A 69 46.19 -13.00 -41.11
CA PHE A 69 45.50 -13.27 -42.39
C PHE A 69 44.32 -14.28 -42.46
N THR A 70 43.08 -13.79 -42.66
CA THR A 70 42.31 -13.63 -43.94
C THR A 70 41.63 -14.94 -44.40
N SER A 71 40.45 -15.02 -45.01
CA SER A 71 39.37 -14.10 -45.41
C SER A 71 38.39 -14.90 -46.30
N LEU A 72 37.17 -14.35 -46.52
CA LEU A 72 36.29 -14.54 -47.71
C LEU A 72 35.63 -15.93 -47.91
N THR A 73 34.44 -16.17 -48.51
CA THR A 73 33.14 -15.49 -48.75
C THR A 73 32.21 -16.54 -49.40
N ALA A 74 30.89 -16.40 -49.21
CA ALA A 74 29.76 -16.65 -50.15
C ALA A 74 29.51 -18.03 -50.82
N MET A 75 28.26 -18.52 -50.78
CA MET A 75 27.27 -18.42 -51.90
C MET A 75 26.00 -19.32 -51.70
N THR A 76 24.84 -18.65 -51.65
CA THR A 76 23.56 -18.83 -52.39
C THR A 76 22.86 -20.19 -52.66
N ASN A 77 21.55 -20.18 -52.31
CA ASN A 77 20.31 -20.43 -53.12
C ASN A 77 19.65 -21.81 -53.34
N GLY A 78 18.31 -21.79 -53.12
CA GLY A 78 17.24 -22.49 -53.87
C GLY A 78 16.77 -23.83 -53.29
N GLY A 79 15.49 -24.24 -53.21
CA GLY A 79 14.20 -23.68 -53.61
C GLY A 79 13.15 -24.80 -53.83
N VAL A 80 11.96 -24.64 -53.22
CA VAL A 80 10.57 -24.97 -53.69
C VAL A 80 9.99 -26.42 -53.77
N VAL A 81 8.71 -26.50 -53.34
CA VAL A 81 7.50 -27.30 -53.78
C VAL A 81 7.04 -28.47 -52.88
N GLY A 82 5.78 -28.38 -52.36
CA GLY A 82 5.01 -29.43 -51.63
C GLY A 82 4.19 -30.35 -52.56
N PRO A 83 2.94 -30.80 -52.24
CA PRO A 83 2.17 -30.92 -50.99
C PRO A 83 1.53 -32.35 -50.81
N VAL A 84 0.60 -32.56 -49.86
CA VAL A 84 -0.66 -33.38 -49.96
C VAL A 84 -1.34 -33.54 -48.57
N VAL A 85 -2.66 -33.72 -48.59
CA VAL A 85 -3.70 -33.40 -47.59
C VAL A 85 -4.40 -34.67 -47.01
N SER A 86 -5.12 -34.49 -45.88
CA SER A 86 -6.25 -35.27 -45.31
C SER A 86 -5.94 -36.61 -44.64
N GLY A 87 -6.59 -37.04 -43.55
CA GLY A 87 -7.71 -36.52 -42.75
C GLY A 87 -8.17 -37.61 -41.76
N GLY A 88 -9.04 -37.25 -40.79
CA GLY A 88 -9.95 -38.18 -40.11
C GLY A 88 -9.55 -38.69 -38.70
N SER A 89 -10.18 -38.12 -37.68
CA SER A 89 -10.57 -38.80 -36.42
C SER A 89 -11.95 -39.49 -36.63
N PRO A 90 -12.61 -40.23 -35.69
CA PRO A 90 -12.33 -40.46 -34.25
C PRO A 90 -12.62 -41.90 -33.70
N SER A 91 -12.44 -42.08 -32.38
CA SER A 91 -13.34 -42.77 -31.44
C SER A 91 -13.03 -44.20 -30.89
N LEU A 92 -13.30 -44.30 -29.58
CA LEU A 92 -13.90 -45.40 -28.78
C LEU A 92 -13.02 -46.49 -28.10
N GLN A 93 -12.96 -46.33 -26.77
CA GLN A 93 -13.39 -47.24 -25.69
C GLN A 93 -12.85 -48.69 -25.56
N ALA A 94 -12.29 -48.89 -24.36
CA ALA A 94 -12.63 -49.91 -23.34
C ALA A 94 -12.48 -51.41 -23.67
N GLY A 95 -11.78 -52.12 -22.76
CA GLY A 95 -11.90 -53.57 -22.66
C GLY A 95 -10.83 -54.24 -21.80
N ASN A 96 -11.18 -54.55 -20.56
CA ASN A 96 -10.49 -55.44 -19.61
C ASN A 96 -9.96 -56.74 -20.26
N PHE A 97 -8.86 -57.32 -19.73
CA PHE A 97 -8.96 -58.63 -19.05
C PHE A 97 -7.70 -59.03 -18.26
N LEU A 98 -7.99 -59.84 -17.27
CA LEU A 98 -7.18 -60.34 -16.16
C LEU A 98 -6.18 -61.46 -16.54
N ALA A 99 -5.04 -61.40 -15.84
CA ALA A 99 -4.50 -62.45 -14.97
C ALA A 99 -3.62 -63.60 -15.49
N ARG A 100 -2.46 -63.69 -14.79
CA ARG A 100 -1.91 -64.87 -14.09
C ARG A 100 -1.35 -66.03 -14.95
N VAL A 101 -0.08 -66.36 -14.72
CA VAL A 101 0.38 -67.52 -13.91
C VAL A 101 1.86 -67.85 -14.20
N THR A 102 2.68 -67.53 -13.20
CA THR A 102 3.76 -68.31 -12.56
C THR A 102 4.95 -68.96 -13.29
N ARG A 103 6.06 -68.89 -12.52
CA ARG A 103 7.08 -69.93 -12.20
C ARG A 103 8.23 -70.10 -13.19
N GLY A 104 9.42 -69.66 -12.75
CA GLY A 104 10.25 -70.55 -11.92
C GLY A 104 11.67 -70.82 -12.41
N PHE A 105 12.60 -70.80 -11.44
CA PHE A 105 13.89 -71.50 -11.36
C PHE A 105 15.17 -70.87 -11.95
N ALA A 106 15.94 -70.30 -11.00
CA ALA A 106 17.24 -70.81 -10.52
C ALA A 106 18.48 -70.81 -11.45
N CYS A 107 19.36 -69.83 -11.21
CA CYS A 107 20.68 -69.96 -10.55
C CYS A 107 21.62 -71.13 -10.94
N SER A 108 22.79 -70.81 -11.54
CA SER A 108 24.14 -71.24 -11.10
C SER A 108 25.20 -70.51 -11.96
N ARG A 109 26.17 -69.76 -11.41
CA ARG A 109 27.50 -70.13 -10.85
C ARG A 109 28.67 -69.73 -11.78
N ARG A 110 29.32 -68.63 -11.39
CA ARG A 110 30.76 -68.43 -11.04
C ARG A 110 31.92 -69.01 -11.88
N ASN A 111 32.96 -68.14 -11.95
CA ASN A 111 34.42 -68.31 -12.09
C ASN A 111 34.97 -67.88 -13.46
N SER A 112 36.13 -67.24 -13.64
CA SER A 112 37.11 -66.56 -12.77
C SER A 112 38.20 -65.98 -13.70
N LEU A 113 38.64 -64.75 -13.43
CA LEU A 113 39.97 -64.11 -13.58
C LEU A 113 41.14 -64.86 -14.29
N ASP A 114 41.85 -64.23 -15.26
CA ASP A 114 43.12 -63.47 -15.02
C ASP A 114 43.94 -63.04 -16.29
N TRP A 115 44.35 -61.75 -16.28
CA TRP A 115 45.51 -60.97 -16.81
C TRP A 115 46.30 -61.28 -18.13
N LEU A 116 46.59 -60.20 -18.90
CA LEU A 116 47.90 -59.49 -18.90
C LEU A 116 47.94 -58.15 -19.72
N LYS A 117 48.23 -57.05 -19.01
CA LYS A 117 49.16 -55.90 -19.25
C LYS A 117 49.09 -54.92 -20.46
N LEU A 118 49.09 -53.61 -20.08
CA LEU A 118 49.86 -52.41 -20.53
C LEU A 118 49.06 -51.18 -21.05
N PHE A 119 49.21 -50.06 -20.32
CA PHE A 119 48.83 -48.64 -20.59
C PHE A 119 49.82 -47.97 -21.60
N PRO A 120 49.67 -46.67 -22.05
CA PRO A 120 48.65 -45.64 -21.77
C PRO A 120 48.13 -44.81 -23.00
N GLY A 121 47.12 -43.94 -22.82
CA GLY A 121 46.87 -42.81 -23.74
C GLY A 121 45.50 -42.11 -23.61
N LEU A 122 45.51 -40.83 -23.20
CA LEU A 122 44.40 -39.86 -23.19
C LEU A 122 43.67 -39.73 -24.55
N PHE A 123 42.35 -39.51 -24.56
CA PHE A 123 41.71 -38.23 -24.93
C PHE A 123 40.17 -38.24 -24.81
N PHE A 124 39.64 -37.09 -24.41
CA PHE A 124 38.25 -36.69 -24.14
C PHE A 124 37.38 -36.58 -25.40
N GLY A 125 36.05 -36.71 -25.25
CA GLY A 125 35.09 -36.49 -26.35
C GLY A 125 33.60 -36.44 -25.94
N ILE A 126 33.26 -35.52 -25.03
CA ILE A 126 32.02 -34.69 -25.00
C ILE A 126 30.66 -35.39 -25.17
N PHE A 127 29.96 -35.61 -24.05
CA PHE A 127 28.49 -35.55 -23.99
C PHE A 127 28.09 -34.08 -23.80
N LEU A 128 27.44 -33.48 -24.79
CA LEU A 128 26.75 -32.20 -24.67
C LEU A 128 25.43 -32.43 -23.92
N THR A 129 25.47 -32.33 -22.59
CA THR A 129 24.30 -31.93 -21.81
C THR A 129 24.17 -30.43 -21.95
N VAL A 130 23.13 -29.95 -22.61
CA VAL A 130 22.79 -28.52 -22.62
C VAL A 130 22.17 -28.22 -21.25
N PRO A 131 22.81 -27.43 -20.37
CA PRO A 131 22.16 -26.99 -19.15
C PRO A 131 21.14 -25.91 -19.52
N VAL A 132 19.90 -26.07 -19.06
CA VAL A 132 18.90 -25.00 -19.11
C VAL A 132 19.37 -23.89 -18.17
N CYS A 133 19.92 -22.82 -18.73
CA CYS A 133 20.34 -21.64 -17.96
C CYS A 133 19.10 -20.87 -17.46
N ALA A 134 19.18 -20.36 -16.23
CA ALA A 134 18.25 -19.35 -15.73
C ALA A 134 18.37 -18.09 -16.60
N GLN A 135 17.29 -17.69 -17.27
CA GLN A 135 17.23 -16.38 -17.91
C GLN A 135 16.84 -15.36 -16.84
N THR A 136 17.71 -14.41 -16.50
CA THR A 136 17.31 -13.29 -15.65
C THR A 136 16.36 -12.39 -16.43
N VAL A 137 15.39 -11.75 -15.76
CA VAL A 137 14.47 -10.78 -16.37
C VAL A 137 15.24 -9.62 -17.04
N THR A 138 16.51 -9.40 -16.65
CA THR A 138 17.41 -8.35 -17.15
C THR A 138 18.37 -8.78 -18.27
N GLY A 139 18.42 -10.06 -18.66
CA GLY A 139 19.29 -10.54 -19.74
C GLY A 139 20.79 -10.67 -19.41
N GLU A 140 21.15 -10.72 -18.12
CA GLU A 140 22.52 -10.95 -17.66
C GLU A 140 22.91 -12.44 -17.82
N PRO A 141 24.18 -12.76 -18.15
CA PRO A 141 24.65 -14.14 -18.24
C PRO A 141 24.58 -14.84 -16.87
N ALA A 142 24.02 -16.05 -16.84
CA ALA A 142 23.97 -16.88 -15.63
C ALA A 142 25.37 -17.13 -15.06
N GLY A 143 25.50 -17.10 -13.73
CA GLY A 143 26.76 -17.42 -13.05
C GLY A 143 27.26 -18.82 -13.42
N ILE A 144 28.57 -18.97 -13.66
CA ILE A 144 29.19 -20.27 -13.90
C ILE A 144 29.06 -21.09 -12.59
N PRO A 145 28.44 -22.29 -12.62
CA PRO A 145 28.39 -23.15 -11.45
C PRO A 145 29.82 -23.47 -10.98
N PRO A 146 30.09 -23.50 -9.67
CA PRO A 146 31.41 -23.91 -9.18
C PRO A 146 31.75 -25.32 -9.67
N VAL A 147 33.04 -25.57 -9.93
CA VAL A 147 33.53 -26.92 -10.30
C VAL A 147 33.21 -27.89 -9.16
N PRO A 148 32.62 -29.08 -9.43
CA PRO A 148 32.21 -30.01 -8.37
C PRO A 148 33.40 -30.39 -7.46
N GLY A 149 33.28 -30.07 -6.17
CA GLY A 149 34.14 -30.56 -5.10
C GLY A 149 33.49 -31.74 -4.34
N ILE A 150 34.16 -32.24 -3.30
CA ILE A 150 33.59 -33.26 -2.39
C ILE A 150 32.31 -32.68 -1.77
N TYR A 151 31.17 -33.32 -2.05
CA TYR A 151 29.82 -32.84 -1.73
C TYR A 151 29.55 -32.88 -0.22
N VAL A 152 29.50 -31.71 0.42
CA VAL A 152 28.87 -31.46 1.72
C VAL A 152 28.08 -30.17 1.56
N GLU A 153 26.89 -30.23 0.99
CA GLU A 153 26.06 -29.03 0.84
C GLU A 153 25.59 -28.55 2.22
N GLU A 154 25.74 -27.26 2.44
CA GLU A 154 25.34 -26.60 3.67
C GLU A 154 23.87 -26.18 3.56
N PRO A 155 23.10 -26.15 4.66
CA PRO A 155 21.64 -26.05 4.59
C PRO A 155 21.07 -24.73 4.04
N TRP A 156 21.87 -23.65 3.96
CA TRP A 156 21.47 -22.36 3.36
C TRP A 156 21.80 -22.25 1.87
N HIS A 157 22.20 -23.35 1.24
CA HIS A 157 22.37 -23.51 -0.22
C HIS A 157 21.54 -24.67 -0.76
N ASP A 158 20.61 -25.22 0.04
CA ASP A 158 19.79 -26.38 -0.34
C ASP A 158 18.31 -26.09 -0.07
N PRO A 159 17.51 -25.78 -1.12
CA PRO A 159 16.10 -25.43 -0.97
C PRO A 159 15.21 -26.60 -0.49
N LEU A 160 15.76 -27.81 -0.37
CA LEU A 160 15.10 -28.94 0.28
C LEU A 160 15.20 -28.87 1.80
N VAL A 161 16.05 -28.01 2.37
CA VAL A 161 16.32 -27.91 3.81
C VAL A 161 15.91 -26.53 4.36
N CYS A 162 14.62 -26.33 4.58
CA CYS A 162 14.11 -25.07 5.18
C CYS A 162 14.26 -25.02 6.72
N GLY A 163 14.66 -26.14 7.35
CA GLY A 163 14.86 -26.25 8.79
C GLY A 163 15.40 -27.62 9.20
N ILE A 164 16.14 -27.67 10.31
CA ILE A 164 16.66 -28.92 10.91
C ILE A 164 16.28 -28.91 12.39
N ASN A 165 15.65 -30.00 12.86
CA ASN A 165 15.12 -30.14 14.23
C ASN A 165 14.09 -29.08 14.65
N ARG A 166 13.49 -28.37 13.68
CA ARG A 166 12.39 -27.43 13.93
C ARG A 166 11.12 -28.20 14.29
N GLU A 167 10.45 -27.78 15.36
CA GLU A 167 9.14 -28.32 15.74
C GLU A 167 8.09 -27.97 14.67
N PRO A 168 7.06 -28.82 14.47
CA PRO A 168 5.95 -28.51 13.57
C PRO A 168 5.25 -27.20 13.93
N ALA A 169 4.84 -26.42 12.92
CA ALA A 169 4.04 -25.22 13.14
C ALA A 169 2.69 -25.56 13.80
N ARG A 170 2.22 -24.63 14.63
CA ARG A 170 1.01 -24.77 15.45
C ARG A 170 0.35 -23.43 15.66
N ALA A 171 -0.91 -23.42 16.07
CA ALA A 171 -1.61 -22.19 16.40
C ALA A 171 -0.94 -21.44 17.55
N THR A 172 -0.97 -20.11 17.53
CA THR A 172 -0.48 -19.27 18.63
C THR A 172 -1.30 -19.54 19.90
N ALA A 173 -0.72 -20.27 20.85
CA ALA A 173 -1.35 -20.60 22.12
C ALA A 173 -0.29 -20.87 23.21
N TYR A 174 -0.62 -20.53 24.45
CA TYR A 174 0.29 -20.61 25.60
C TYR A 174 -0.17 -21.65 26.61
N SER A 175 0.77 -22.30 27.31
CA SER A 175 0.48 -23.28 28.36
C SER A 175 0.17 -22.58 29.68
N PHE A 176 -1.05 -22.76 30.18
CA PHE A 176 -1.50 -22.28 31.47
C PHE A 176 -1.60 -23.44 32.46
N ALA A 177 -1.45 -23.15 33.74
CA ALA A 177 -1.62 -24.14 34.80
C ALA A 177 -3.10 -24.44 35.10
N THR A 178 -3.99 -23.49 34.82
CA THR A 178 -5.43 -23.58 35.16
C THR A 178 -6.31 -23.09 34.00
N PRO A 179 -7.54 -23.62 33.85
CA PRO A 179 -8.52 -23.09 32.90
C PRO A 179 -8.91 -21.64 33.19
N GLU A 180 -8.91 -21.22 34.45
CA GLU A 180 -9.24 -19.85 34.87
C GLU A 180 -8.23 -18.83 34.34
N ASP A 181 -6.94 -19.18 34.34
CA ASP A 181 -5.90 -18.33 33.75
C ASP A 181 -5.98 -18.35 32.22
N ALA A 182 -6.20 -19.53 31.62
CA ALA A 182 -6.38 -19.67 30.18
C ALA A 182 -7.59 -18.86 29.66
N LEU A 183 -8.68 -18.76 30.43
CA LEU A 183 -9.87 -17.97 30.08
C LEU A 183 -9.58 -16.48 29.89
N ARG A 184 -8.48 -15.96 30.46
CA ARG A 184 -8.04 -14.59 30.21
C ARG A 184 -7.49 -14.41 28.80
N CYS A 185 -7.01 -15.48 28.17
CA CYS A 185 -6.54 -15.56 26.78
C CYS A 185 -5.31 -14.69 26.46
N PHE A 186 -4.61 -14.19 27.48
CA PHE A 186 -3.43 -13.35 27.33
C PHE A 186 -2.22 -14.04 27.98
N ARG A 187 -1.10 -14.07 27.25
CA ARG A 187 0.12 -14.79 27.68
C ARG A 187 0.71 -14.27 28.99
N GLU A 188 0.44 -13.02 29.35
CA GLU A 188 0.89 -12.39 30.58
C GLU A 188 0.35 -13.10 31.83
N TYR A 189 -0.73 -13.88 31.69
CA TYR A 189 -1.28 -14.73 32.75
C TYR A 189 -0.76 -16.18 32.69
N ALA A 190 0.00 -16.57 31.66
CA ALA A 190 0.63 -17.87 31.60
C ALA A 190 1.87 -17.89 32.50
N SER A 191 1.96 -18.89 33.38
CA SER A 191 3.11 -19.07 34.28
C SER A 191 4.28 -19.85 33.66
N ARG A 192 4.10 -20.35 32.43
CA ARG A 192 5.02 -21.29 31.76
C ARG A 192 5.67 -20.71 30.51
N TRP A 193 6.09 -19.45 30.58
CA TRP A 193 6.95 -18.83 29.56
C TRP A 193 7.96 -17.88 30.20
N MET A 194 9.01 -17.54 29.45
CA MET A 194 10.03 -16.57 29.84
C MET A 194 10.58 -15.88 28.59
N THR A 195 10.79 -14.56 28.64
CA THR A 195 11.44 -13.84 27.55
C THR A 195 12.96 -13.93 27.62
N LEU A 196 13.59 -14.07 26.45
CA LEU A 196 15.02 -13.89 26.23
C LEU A 196 15.31 -12.60 25.45
N ASN A 197 14.38 -11.64 25.40
CA ASN A 197 14.63 -10.30 24.86
C ASN A 197 15.56 -9.49 25.78
N GLY A 198 16.21 -8.47 25.24
CA GLY A 198 17.17 -7.60 25.95
C GLY A 198 18.57 -7.69 25.35
N ALA A 199 19.61 -7.40 26.14
CA ALA A 199 20.99 -7.39 25.66
C ALA A 199 21.57 -8.81 25.48
N TRP A 200 22.25 -9.05 24.36
CA TRP A 200 22.99 -10.27 24.02
C TRP A 200 24.44 -9.90 23.68
N ASP A 201 25.39 -10.79 23.97
CA ASP A 201 26.74 -10.69 23.40
C ASP A 201 26.64 -10.85 21.88
N PHE A 202 27.34 -10.00 21.13
CA PHE A 202 27.19 -9.91 19.69
C PHE A 202 28.54 -9.69 18.99
N TYR A 203 28.72 -10.38 17.88
CA TYR A 203 29.86 -10.20 16.99
C TYR A 203 29.38 -10.14 15.54
N TYR A 204 29.68 -9.04 14.87
CA TYR A 204 29.38 -8.86 13.45
C TYR A 204 30.58 -9.21 12.57
N SER A 205 30.34 -10.03 11.54
CA SER A 205 31.32 -10.39 10.53
C SER A 205 30.83 -9.99 9.15
N LYS A 206 31.72 -9.38 8.35
CA LYS A 206 31.41 -8.99 6.96
C LYS A 206 31.20 -10.19 6.02
N SER A 207 31.70 -11.37 6.40
CA SER A 207 31.66 -12.58 5.58
C SER A 207 31.71 -13.82 6.45
N ARG A 208 31.16 -14.93 5.96
CA ARG A 208 31.15 -16.23 6.65
C ARG A 208 32.54 -16.77 7.01
N GLU A 209 33.55 -16.53 6.19
CA GLU A 209 34.94 -16.98 6.47
C GLU A 209 35.54 -16.32 7.72
N LYS A 210 35.14 -15.08 7.99
CA LYS A 210 35.62 -14.27 9.12
C LYS A 210 34.77 -14.44 10.37
N ALA A 211 33.61 -15.09 10.25
CA ALA A 211 32.74 -15.40 11.38
C ALA A 211 33.44 -16.36 12.35
N PRO A 212 33.29 -16.14 13.68
CA PRO A 212 33.92 -16.98 14.69
C PRO A 212 33.36 -18.41 14.59
N LYS A 213 34.24 -19.41 14.40
CA LYS A 213 33.79 -20.77 14.09
C LYS A 213 33.34 -21.59 15.30
N ASP A 214 33.95 -21.37 16.46
CA ASP A 214 33.73 -22.20 17.65
C ASP A 214 33.15 -21.43 18.84
N PHE A 215 32.56 -20.24 18.60
CA PHE A 215 32.01 -19.39 19.67
C PHE A 215 30.91 -20.05 20.51
N TYR A 216 30.23 -21.05 19.95
CA TYR A 216 29.20 -21.81 20.64
C TYR A 216 29.73 -22.77 21.70
N ARG A 217 31.03 -23.14 21.67
CA ARG A 217 31.63 -24.14 22.58
C ARG A 217 31.85 -23.64 24.00
N SER A 218 31.99 -22.32 24.20
CA SER A 218 32.27 -21.72 25.50
C SER A 218 31.71 -20.30 25.59
N ARG A 219 31.69 -19.74 26.81
CA ARG A 219 31.31 -18.34 27.03
C ARG A 219 32.23 -17.40 26.24
N VAL A 220 31.66 -16.46 25.50
CA VAL A 220 32.40 -15.41 24.79
C VAL A 220 32.79 -14.27 25.75
N SER A 221 33.86 -13.56 25.43
CA SER A 221 34.32 -12.40 26.21
C SER A 221 34.81 -11.30 25.26
N GLY A 222 34.61 -10.04 25.67
CA GLY A 222 35.01 -8.86 24.88
C GLY A 222 34.17 -8.60 23.62
N TRP A 223 33.03 -9.27 23.46
CA TRP A 223 32.07 -9.01 22.38
C TRP A 223 31.23 -7.77 22.71
N ASP A 224 30.69 -7.14 21.65
CA ASP A 224 29.76 -6.03 21.80
C ASP A 224 28.44 -6.52 22.41
N LYS A 225 27.59 -5.59 22.85
CA LYS A 225 26.21 -5.90 23.25
C LYS A 225 25.25 -5.38 22.19
N ILE A 226 24.28 -6.21 21.80
CA ILE A 226 23.16 -5.81 20.94
C ILE A 226 21.83 -6.11 21.64
N GLU A 227 20.84 -5.25 21.41
CA GLU A 227 19.47 -5.47 21.85
C GLU A 227 18.77 -6.45 20.93
N VAL A 228 18.06 -7.42 21.50
CA VAL A 228 17.20 -8.37 20.78
C VAL A 228 15.76 -8.19 21.28
N PRO A 229 14.77 -8.00 20.38
CA PRO A 229 14.89 -7.97 18.93
C PRO A 229 15.50 -6.67 18.37
N SER A 230 16.24 -6.77 17.26
CA SER A 230 16.64 -5.62 16.44
C SER A 230 17.11 -6.05 15.04
N ASN A 231 17.16 -5.09 14.11
CA ASN A 231 17.95 -5.23 12.89
C ASN A 231 19.36 -4.65 13.11
N TRP A 232 20.41 -5.42 12.84
CA TRP A 232 21.78 -5.00 13.17
C TRP A 232 22.23 -3.77 12.36
N GLU A 233 21.65 -3.55 11.18
CA GLU A 233 21.94 -2.39 10.32
C GLU A 233 21.63 -1.08 11.03
N LEU A 234 20.55 -1.08 11.83
CA LEU A 234 20.09 0.09 12.59
C LEU A 234 20.78 0.21 13.95
N LYS A 235 21.64 -0.77 14.30
CA LYS A 235 22.56 -0.70 15.44
C LYS A 235 23.99 -0.36 15.03
N GLY A 236 24.22 -0.05 13.74
CA GLY A 236 25.51 0.41 13.21
C GLY A 236 26.37 -0.66 12.53
N TYR A 237 25.86 -1.89 12.36
CA TYR A 237 26.59 -2.99 11.75
C TYR A 237 26.12 -3.24 10.31
N GLY A 238 27.04 -3.32 9.35
CA GLY A 238 26.65 -3.51 7.95
C GLY A 238 25.91 -2.30 7.38
N MET A 239 25.01 -2.55 6.43
CA MET A 239 24.33 -1.49 5.67
C MET A 239 22.92 -1.93 5.26
N PRO A 240 21.89 -1.13 5.52
CA PRO A 240 20.55 -1.40 5.01
C PRO A 240 20.55 -1.19 3.48
N ILE A 241 19.82 -2.03 2.75
CA ILE A 241 19.75 -1.92 1.29
C ILE A 241 18.29 -1.82 0.89
N TYR A 242 17.89 -0.72 0.26
CA TYR A 242 16.58 -0.60 -0.34
C TYR A 242 16.65 -0.95 -1.83
N LYS A 243 15.90 -1.96 -2.23
CA LYS A 243 15.76 -2.40 -3.62
C LYS A 243 14.34 -2.94 -3.77
N SER A 244 13.66 -2.51 -4.83
CA SER A 244 12.31 -2.97 -5.20
C SER A 244 12.43 -4.32 -5.90
N ALA A 245 11.99 -4.44 -7.16
CA ALA A 245 12.22 -5.60 -8.00
C ALA A 245 13.72 -5.78 -8.29
N VAL A 246 14.23 -7.00 -8.09
CA VAL A 246 15.60 -7.50 -8.31
C VAL A 246 16.44 -7.58 -7.02
N TYR A 247 17.03 -8.76 -6.80
CA TYR A 247 17.94 -9.01 -5.67
C TYR A 247 19.09 -7.99 -5.55
N PRO A 248 19.46 -7.60 -4.32
CA PRO A 248 20.54 -6.64 -4.06
C PRO A 248 21.95 -7.24 -4.20
N PHE A 249 22.07 -8.57 -4.35
CA PHE A 249 23.34 -9.27 -4.46
C PHE A 249 23.59 -9.80 -5.88
N ARG A 250 24.86 -10.09 -6.18
CA ARG A 250 25.31 -10.68 -7.46
C ARG A 250 26.37 -11.77 -7.22
N PRO A 251 26.45 -12.80 -8.08
CA PRO A 251 25.48 -13.13 -9.15
C PRO A 251 24.13 -13.61 -8.56
N VAL A 252 23.04 -13.44 -9.32
CA VAL A 252 21.75 -14.07 -9.00
C VAL A 252 21.79 -15.50 -9.55
N ASN A 253 22.07 -16.48 -8.70
CA ASN A 253 22.27 -17.87 -9.11
C ASN A 253 21.72 -18.87 -8.08
N PRO A 254 20.39 -19.07 -8.01
CA PRO A 254 19.79 -19.97 -7.04
C PRO A 254 20.33 -21.41 -7.17
N PRO A 255 20.55 -22.13 -6.07
CA PRO A 255 20.31 -21.73 -4.67
C PRO A 255 21.51 -21.02 -4.00
N TRP A 256 22.57 -20.72 -4.75
CA TRP A 256 23.83 -20.21 -4.20
C TRP A 256 23.73 -18.75 -3.74
N THR A 257 24.22 -18.46 -2.54
CA THR A 257 24.33 -17.09 -2.00
C THR A 257 25.67 -16.45 -2.39
N PRO A 258 25.81 -15.11 -2.35
CA PRO A 258 27.09 -14.44 -2.60
C PRO A 258 28.18 -14.96 -1.65
N GLY A 259 29.33 -15.35 -2.20
CA GLY A 259 30.40 -16.01 -1.42
C GLY A 259 31.22 -15.06 -0.55
N ASP A 260 31.61 -13.92 -1.10
CA ASP A 260 32.50 -12.92 -0.47
C ASP A 260 31.76 -11.82 0.31
N ASP A 261 30.47 -11.59 0.02
CA ASP A 261 29.61 -10.56 0.63
C ASP A 261 28.32 -11.14 1.25
N ASN A 262 28.48 -12.06 2.22
CA ASN A 262 27.39 -12.57 3.05
C ASN A 262 27.68 -12.33 4.53
N PRO A 263 27.24 -11.17 5.08
CA PRO A 263 27.40 -10.84 6.49
C PRO A 263 26.78 -11.86 7.45
N VAL A 264 27.42 -12.02 8.60
CA VAL A 264 27.00 -12.94 9.67
C VAL A 264 26.97 -12.19 11.00
N GLY A 265 25.88 -12.37 11.75
CA GLY A 265 25.77 -11.95 13.14
C GLY A 265 25.82 -13.16 14.07
N SER A 266 26.83 -13.21 14.95
CA SER A 266 26.94 -14.22 16.00
C SER A 266 26.45 -13.66 17.32
N TYR A 267 25.51 -14.34 17.97
CA TYR A 267 24.86 -13.93 19.21
C TYR A 267 25.12 -14.95 20.32
N GLN A 268 25.32 -14.50 21.56
CA GLN A 268 25.32 -15.39 22.73
C GLN A 268 24.56 -14.76 23.90
N ARG A 269 23.77 -15.57 24.60
CA ARG A 269 23.09 -15.18 25.83
C ARG A 269 23.02 -16.31 26.83
N SER A 270 23.22 -15.97 28.09
CA SER A 270 23.00 -16.88 29.21
C SER A 270 21.59 -16.77 29.77
N PHE A 271 21.05 -17.88 30.25
CA PHE A 271 19.75 -17.94 30.91
C PHE A 271 19.71 -19.07 31.94
N THR A 272 18.75 -19.03 32.86
CA THR A 272 18.53 -20.07 33.87
C THR A 272 17.08 -20.51 33.81
N ILE A 273 16.83 -21.81 33.87
CA ILE A 273 15.48 -22.35 33.86
C ILE A 273 14.85 -22.24 35.26
N PRO A 274 13.61 -21.73 35.37
CA PRO A 274 12.89 -21.72 36.64
C PRO A 274 12.76 -23.12 37.25
N LYS A 275 12.95 -23.26 38.57
CA LYS A 275 12.82 -24.56 39.28
C LYS A 275 11.45 -25.22 39.07
N ALA A 276 10.39 -24.42 38.89
CA ALA A 276 9.04 -24.89 38.64
C ALA A 276 8.86 -25.62 37.30
N TRP A 277 9.82 -25.50 36.37
CA TRP A 277 9.79 -26.18 35.07
C TRP A 277 10.48 -27.54 35.10
N LYS A 278 10.94 -28.01 36.26
CA LYS A 278 11.59 -29.32 36.39
C LYS A 278 10.65 -30.43 35.89
N GLY A 279 11.16 -31.24 34.96
CA GLY A 279 10.42 -32.36 34.36
C GLY A 279 9.46 -31.98 33.23
N MET A 280 9.35 -30.68 32.89
CA MET A 280 8.60 -30.19 31.74
C MET A 280 9.40 -30.29 30.43
N ASN A 281 8.69 -30.28 29.32
CA ASN A 281 9.24 -30.02 28.00
C ASN A 281 9.45 -28.51 27.83
N VAL A 282 10.63 -28.08 27.40
CA VAL A 282 11.01 -26.68 27.23
C VAL A 282 11.33 -26.46 25.77
N THR A 283 10.65 -25.50 25.16
CA THR A 283 10.78 -25.12 23.75
C THR A 283 11.40 -23.73 23.66
N LEU A 284 12.42 -23.57 22.83
CA LEU A 284 12.97 -22.28 22.43
C LEU A 284 12.22 -21.78 21.20
N HIS A 285 11.66 -20.57 21.30
CA HIS A 285 10.87 -19.93 20.25
C HIS A 285 11.60 -18.68 19.76
N PHE A 286 11.84 -18.61 18.45
CA PHE A 286 12.22 -17.38 17.75
C PHE A 286 11.03 -16.90 16.92
N GLY A 287 10.53 -15.69 17.17
CA GLY A 287 9.37 -15.15 16.46
C GLY A 287 9.66 -14.72 15.01
N GLY A 288 10.94 -14.52 14.66
CA GLY A 288 11.39 -14.07 13.34
C GLY A 288 12.89 -13.73 13.33
N VAL A 289 13.62 -14.34 12.40
CA VAL A 289 15.08 -14.18 12.23
C VAL A 289 15.38 -14.05 10.75
N SER A 290 16.00 -12.94 10.34
CA SER A 290 16.30 -12.67 8.93
C SER A 290 17.78 -12.98 8.60
N SER A 291 18.10 -13.82 7.61
CA SER A 291 17.19 -14.65 6.76
C SER A 291 17.25 -16.15 7.07
N ALA A 292 18.36 -16.62 7.63
CA ALA A 292 18.52 -17.97 8.12
C ALA A 292 19.46 -18.02 9.32
N PHE A 293 19.37 -19.06 10.14
CA PHE A 293 20.21 -19.16 11.34
C PHE A 293 20.47 -20.59 11.80
N ARG A 294 21.61 -20.77 12.47
CA ARG A 294 21.96 -21.95 13.26
C ARG A 294 21.88 -21.64 14.75
N VAL A 295 21.51 -22.63 15.54
CA VAL A 295 21.37 -22.47 17.00
C VAL A 295 22.04 -23.62 17.75
N TRP A 296 22.68 -23.27 18.86
CA TRP A 296 23.32 -24.20 19.80
C TRP A 296 22.93 -23.86 21.24
N VAL A 297 22.82 -24.90 22.06
CA VAL A 297 22.64 -24.77 23.52
C VAL A 297 23.75 -25.57 24.20
N ASN A 298 24.50 -24.92 25.10
CA ASN A 298 25.59 -25.53 25.86
C ASN A 298 26.62 -26.27 24.97
N GLY A 299 26.99 -25.68 23.82
CA GLY A 299 27.94 -26.25 22.88
C GLY A 299 27.39 -27.29 21.90
N CYS A 300 26.16 -27.75 22.11
CA CYS A 300 25.52 -28.76 21.28
C CYS A 300 24.65 -28.12 20.19
N PHE A 301 24.76 -28.62 18.96
CA PHE A 301 23.93 -28.15 17.83
C PHE A 301 22.47 -28.52 18.09
N LEU A 302 21.61 -27.50 18.13
CA LEU A 302 20.19 -27.64 18.35
C LEU A 302 19.44 -27.75 17.02
N GLY A 303 19.72 -26.87 16.06
CA GLY A 303 19.00 -26.86 14.79
C GLY A 303 19.32 -25.70 13.85
N TYR A 304 18.54 -25.63 12.77
CA TYR A 304 18.60 -24.63 11.70
C TYR A 304 17.18 -24.18 11.31
N GLY A 305 17.01 -22.94 10.85
CA GLY A 305 15.74 -22.45 10.32
C GLY A 305 15.87 -21.34 9.29
N GLU A 306 14.97 -21.36 8.31
CA GLU A 306 14.69 -20.31 7.34
C GLU A 306 13.24 -19.77 7.46
N ASP A 307 12.91 -18.82 6.58
CA ASP A 307 11.70 -18.00 6.53
C ASP A 307 11.67 -16.95 7.64
N SER A 308 11.98 -15.72 7.23
CA SER A 308 12.22 -14.58 8.11
C SER A 308 11.00 -14.16 8.94
N CYS A 309 9.79 -14.53 8.52
CA CYS A 309 8.55 -13.92 9.01
C CYS A 309 7.63 -14.88 9.78
N LEU A 310 8.04 -16.13 9.94
CA LEU A 310 7.30 -17.14 10.72
C LEU A 310 8.19 -17.74 11.81
N PRO A 311 7.59 -18.17 12.94
CA PRO A 311 8.38 -18.63 14.07
C PRO A 311 9.14 -19.92 13.78
N SER A 312 10.30 -20.07 14.40
CA SER A 312 11.05 -21.32 14.47
C SER A 312 11.17 -21.76 15.93
N GLU A 313 10.58 -22.92 16.24
CA GLU A 313 10.54 -23.52 17.57
C GLU A 313 11.44 -24.77 17.62
N PHE A 314 12.16 -24.97 18.74
CA PHE A 314 13.05 -26.12 18.94
C PHE A 314 12.89 -26.68 20.35
N ASN A 315 12.80 -28.00 20.49
CA ASN A 315 12.83 -28.65 21.80
C ASN A 315 14.24 -28.58 22.41
N VAL A 316 14.41 -27.78 23.47
CA VAL A 316 15.71 -27.60 24.14
C VAL A 316 15.90 -28.50 25.35
N THR A 317 14.87 -29.21 25.82
CA THR A 317 14.95 -30.03 27.04
C THR A 317 16.18 -30.96 27.10
N PRO A 318 16.54 -31.69 26.04
CA PRO A 318 17.69 -32.60 26.09
C PRO A 318 19.06 -31.90 26.23
N TYR A 319 19.11 -30.59 25.98
CA TYR A 319 20.33 -29.78 25.94
C TYR A 319 20.55 -28.96 27.21
N LEU A 320 19.55 -28.89 28.09
CA LEU A 320 19.59 -28.07 29.29
C LEU A 320 20.47 -28.69 30.38
N ALA A 321 21.28 -27.86 31.02
CA ALA A 321 22.03 -28.17 32.23
C ALA A 321 21.35 -27.55 33.47
N GLU A 322 21.64 -28.10 34.66
CA GLU A 322 21.23 -27.46 35.91
C GLU A 322 21.92 -26.10 36.09
N GLY A 323 21.17 -25.08 36.49
CA GLY A 323 21.68 -23.72 36.66
C GLY A 323 21.74 -22.94 35.35
N GLU A 324 22.88 -22.32 35.09
CA GLU A 324 23.07 -21.45 33.93
C GLU A 324 23.25 -22.25 32.63
N ASN A 325 22.61 -21.79 31.57
CA ASN A 325 22.66 -22.33 30.23
C ASN A 325 23.13 -21.25 29.24
N ILE A 326 23.85 -21.64 28.20
CA ILE A 326 24.36 -20.73 27.17
C ILE A 326 23.66 -21.03 25.84
N LEU A 327 22.93 -20.04 25.31
CA LEU A 327 22.35 -20.05 23.97
C LEU A 327 23.29 -19.30 23.01
N SER A 328 23.66 -19.93 21.90
CA SER A 328 24.48 -19.33 20.84
C SER A 328 23.75 -19.42 19.51
N VAL A 329 23.75 -18.34 18.73
CA VAL A 329 23.02 -18.24 17.45
C VAL A 329 23.93 -17.62 16.40
N GLU A 330 23.99 -18.22 15.21
CA GLU A 330 24.67 -17.67 14.04
C GLU A 330 23.63 -17.33 12.99
N VAL A 331 23.47 -16.04 12.67
CA VAL A 331 22.48 -15.54 11.71
C VAL A 331 23.19 -15.09 10.44
N MET A 332 22.70 -15.56 9.29
CA MET A 332 23.23 -15.22 7.97
C MET A 332 22.29 -14.23 7.27
N ARG A 333 22.88 -13.21 6.64
CA ARG A 333 22.12 -12.22 5.88
C ARG A 333 21.44 -12.82 4.65
N TRP A 334 22.17 -13.66 3.91
CA TRP A 334 21.68 -14.32 2.70
C TRP A 334 21.70 -15.84 2.85
N SER A 335 20.59 -16.48 2.52
CA SER A 335 20.41 -17.93 2.35
C SER A 335 19.70 -18.23 1.02
N ASP A 336 19.51 -19.49 0.66
CA ASP A 336 18.66 -19.85 -0.49
C ASP A 336 17.21 -19.37 -0.28
N GLY A 337 16.72 -19.39 0.97
CA GLY A 337 15.46 -18.74 1.36
C GLY A 337 15.36 -17.26 0.99
N SER A 338 16.48 -16.51 0.89
CA SER A 338 16.46 -15.11 0.44
C SER A 338 16.01 -14.94 -1.01
N TYR A 339 16.07 -15.99 -1.84
CA TYR A 339 15.50 -15.96 -3.18
C TYR A 339 13.96 -15.87 -3.15
N LEU A 340 13.31 -16.29 -2.07
CA LEU A 340 11.86 -16.25 -1.89
C LEU A 340 11.39 -15.00 -1.12
N GLU A 341 12.30 -14.06 -0.83
CA GLU A 341 12.06 -12.86 0.00
C GLU A 341 12.51 -11.58 -0.73
N ASP A 342 12.09 -11.42 -1.99
CA ASP A 342 12.41 -10.28 -2.85
C ASP A 342 11.39 -9.13 -2.79
N GLN A 343 10.66 -8.97 -1.67
CA GLN A 343 9.67 -7.89 -1.48
C GLN A 343 10.24 -6.48 -1.71
N ASP A 344 9.41 -5.54 -2.19
CA ASP A 344 9.77 -4.11 -2.28
C ASP A 344 9.85 -3.40 -0.92
N HIS A 345 10.92 -3.66 -0.18
CA HIS A 345 11.20 -3.05 1.12
C HIS A 345 12.69 -3.06 1.46
N TRP A 346 13.06 -2.55 2.65
CA TRP A 346 14.44 -2.62 3.14
C TRP A 346 14.89 -4.06 3.43
N ARG A 347 16.06 -4.42 2.88
CA ARG A 347 16.78 -5.66 3.15
C ARG A 347 17.60 -5.51 4.44
N LEU A 348 16.99 -5.90 5.56
CA LEU A 348 17.54 -5.86 6.92
C LEU A 348 17.69 -7.27 7.50
N SER A 349 18.57 -7.43 8.50
CA SER A 349 18.92 -8.75 9.04
C SER A 349 19.04 -8.77 10.55
N GLY A 350 19.07 -9.98 11.12
CA GLY A 350 19.15 -10.21 12.56
C GLY A 350 17.88 -10.82 13.16
N ILE A 351 17.93 -11.04 14.48
CA ILE A 351 16.80 -11.53 15.28
C ILE A 351 15.85 -10.34 15.51
N HIS A 352 14.86 -10.18 14.64
CA HIS A 352 14.04 -8.97 14.56
C HIS A 352 12.65 -9.12 15.21
N ARG A 353 12.27 -10.32 15.68
CA ARG A 353 11.12 -10.54 16.58
C ARG A 353 11.57 -11.26 17.85
N GLU A 354 10.65 -11.38 18.79
CA GLU A 354 10.94 -11.85 20.14
C GLU A 354 11.57 -13.25 20.21
N VAL A 355 12.31 -13.50 21.30
CA VAL A 355 12.84 -14.82 21.65
C VAL A 355 12.25 -15.22 23.00
N LEU A 356 11.62 -16.39 23.05
CA LEU A 356 10.93 -16.90 24.24
C LEU A 356 11.39 -18.32 24.57
N LEU A 357 11.31 -18.69 25.85
CA LEU A 357 11.28 -20.09 26.30
C LEU A 357 9.87 -20.41 26.77
N LEU A 358 9.32 -21.52 26.30
CA LEU A 358 7.97 -22.00 26.60
C LEU A 358 8.06 -23.36 27.29
N ALA A 359 7.39 -23.53 28.43
CA ALA A 359 7.38 -24.79 29.17
C ALA A 359 6.01 -25.47 29.13
N GLU A 360 5.99 -26.77 28.87
CA GLU A 360 4.79 -27.58 28.70
C GLU A 360 4.96 -28.93 29.40
N PRO A 361 3.90 -29.56 29.94
CA PRO A 361 4.00 -30.91 30.45
C PRO A 361 4.39 -31.91 29.35
N LYS A 362 4.86 -33.10 29.74
CA LYS A 362 5.26 -34.14 28.77
C LYS A 362 4.08 -34.67 27.94
N LEU A 363 2.90 -34.79 28.55
CA LEU A 363 1.64 -34.97 27.83
C LEU A 363 1.04 -33.57 27.62
N ARG A 364 1.05 -33.08 26.37
CA ARG A 364 0.68 -31.70 26.03
C ARG A 364 -0.40 -31.60 24.97
N ILE A 365 -1.13 -30.49 25.00
CA ILE A 365 -1.95 -29.97 23.90
C ILE A 365 -1.01 -29.29 22.90
N ALA A 366 -0.50 -30.06 21.94
CA ALA A 366 0.51 -29.61 20.99
C ALA A 366 -0.04 -28.59 19.99
N ASP A 367 -1.28 -28.77 19.51
CA ASP A 367 -1.98 -27.85 18.62
C ASP A 367 -3.50 -28.05 18.75
N PHE A 368 -4.29 -27.10 18.23
CA PHE A 368 -5.72 -27.28 18.04
C PHE A 368 -6.25 -26.35 16.93
N HIS A 369 -7.28 -26.81 16.24
CA HIS A 369 -8.01 -26.05 15.24
C HIS A 369 -9.50 -26.04 15.60
N TRP A 370 -10.11 -24.86 15.60
CA TRP A 370 -11.57 -24.76 15.65
C TRP A 370 -12.11 -24.33 14.28
N GLN A 371 -13.25 -24.88 13.90
CA GLN A 371 -14.05 -24.40 12.77
C GLN A 371 -15.49 -24.22 13.22
N ALA A 372 -16.18 -23.27 12.61
CA ALA A 372 -17.61 -23.10 12.80
C ALA A 372 -18.31 -23.03 11.44
N LYS A 373 -19.25 -23.95 11.22
CA LYS A 373 -20.14 -23.90 10.06
C LYS A 373 -21.48 -23.33 10.48
N LEU A 374 -21.81 -22.16 9.96
CA LEU A 374 -23.14 -21.56 10.09
C LEU A 374 -24.12 -22.25 9.13
N ASP A 375 -25.40 -22.30 9.52
CA ASP A 375 -26.47 -22.77 8.63
C ASP A 375 -26.70 -21.81 7.44
N SER A 376 -27.55 -22.22 6.49
CA SER A 376 -27.81 -21.43 5.27
C SER A 376 -28.42 -20.04 5.53
N ASN A 377 -29.03 -19.83 6.69
CA ASN A 377 -29.60 -18.56 7.12
C ASN A 377 -28.63 -17.76 8.02
N ASP A 378 -27.40 -18.24 8.16
CA ASP A 378 -26.40 -17.78 9.12
C ASP A 378 -26.95 -17.71 10.55
N ARG A 379 -27.92 -18.54 10.95
CA ARG A 379 -28.52 -18.45 12.29
C ARG A 379 -27.76 -19.32 13.28
N ASP A 380 -27.88 -20.64 13.19
CA ASP A 380 -27.21 -21.56 14.11
C ASP A 380 -25.82 -21.94 13.59
N ALA A 381 -24.93 -22.36 14.47
CA ALA A 381 -23.59 -22.84 14.11
C ALA A 381 -23.30 -24.22 14.71
N VAL A 382 -22.50 -25.01 14.01
CA VAL A 382 -21.81 -26.18 14.59
C VAL A 382 -20.37 -25.79 14.85
N LEU A 383 -19.98 -25.74 16.12
CA LEU A 383 -18.59 -25.60 16.55
C LEU A 383 -17.94 -26.98 16.51
N SER A 384 -16.88 -27.13 15.73
CA SER A 384 -16.06 -28.34 15.67
C SER A 384 -14.64 -28.03 16.09
N ILE A 385 -14.08 -28.85 16.99
CA ILE A 385 -12.74 -28.68 17.54
C ILE A 385 -11.91 -29.92 17.22
N ARG A 386 -10.74 -29.70 16.65
CA ARG A 386 -9.73 -30.71 16.35
C ARG A 386 -8.46 -30.47 17.18
N PRO A 387 -8.31 -31.12 18.34
CA PRO A 387 -7.09 -31.07 19.12
C PRO A 387 -6.03 -32.03 18.59
N ARG A 388 -4.75 -31.70 18.81
CA ARG A 388 -3.59 -32.59 18.64
C ARG A 388 -2.85 -32.69 19.96
N LEU A 389 -2.73 -33.90 20.48
CA LEU A 389 -1.97 -34.17 21.70
C LEU A 389 -0.66 -34.86 21.38
N GLU A 390 0.37 -34.56 22.15
CA GLU A 390 1.66 -35.25 22.08
C GLU A 390 2.03 -35.81 23.45
N ASN A 391 2.52 -37.04 23.45
CA ASN A 391 2.97 -37.72 24.65
C ASN A 391 4.48 -37.97 24.60
N LEU A 392 5.24 -37.06 25.19
CA LEU A 392 6.70 -37.12 25.30
C LEU A 392 7.17 -37.91 26.53
N ALA A 393 6.26 -38.46 27.33
CA ALA A 393 6.62 -39.33 28.46
C ALA A 393 6.92 -40.77 27.99
N GLY A 394 6.33 -41.20 26.87
CA GLY A 394 6.46 -42.58 26.36
C GLY A 394 5.56 -43.60 27.06
N ASP A 395 4.91 -43.22 28.17
CA ASP A 395 4.00 -44.08 28.92
C ASP A 395 2.61 -44.21 28.25
N THR A 396 1.87 -45.27 28.56
CA THR A 396 0.47 -45.37 28.10
C THR A 396 -0.40 -44.36 28.84
N VAL A 397 -1.09 -43.48 28.11
CA VAL A 397 -2.04 -42.51 28.69
C VAL A 397 -3.34 -43.23 29.08
N ARG A 398 -3.61 -43.35 30.39
CA ARG A 398 -4.85 -43.94 30.94
C ARG A 398 -5.58 -42.92 31.81
N GLY A 399 -6.91 -42.90 31.74
CA GLY A 399 -7.75 -42.07 32.60
C GLY A 399 -7.76 -40.56 32.30
N THR A 400 -6.74 -40.01 31.63
CA THR A 400 -6.68 -38.57 31.28
C THR A 400 -7.74 -38.18 30.24
N LEU A 401 -8.44 -37.09 30.54
CA LEU A 401 -9.47 -36.48 29.72
C LEU A 401 -8.97 -35.15 29.16
N LEU A 402 -9.19 -34.93 27.87
CA LEU A 402 -9.16 -33.61 27.28
C LEU A 402 -10.57 -33.02 27.35
N LYS A 403 -10.69 -31.84 27.96
CA LYS A 403 -11.95 -31.11 28.10
C LYS A 403 -11.89 -29.80 27.33
N ALA A 404 -13.04 -29.32 26.85
CA ALA A 404 -13.17 -28.05 26.16
C ALA A 404 -14.45 -27.31 26.57
N MET A 405 -14.35 -26.01 26.81
CA MET A 405 -15.47 -25.13 27.15
C MET A 405 -15.37 -23.82 26.36
N LEU A 406 -16.50 -23.37 25.82
CA LEU A 406 -16.62 -22.07 25.17
C LEU A 406 -17.27 -21.08 26.15
N TYR A 407 -16.72 -19.87 26.23
CA TYR A 407 -17.21 -18.80 27.10
C TYR A 407 -17.60 -17.57 26.30
N ASP A 408 -18.66 -16.89 26.72
CA ASP A 408 -19.10 -15.63 26.13
C ASP A 408 -18.20 -14.45 26.54
N GLY A 409 -18.50 -13.25 26.02
CA GLY A 409 -17.77 -12.02 26.36
C GLY A 409 -17.80 -11.63 27.84
N ASP A 410 -18.78 -12.12 28.60
CA ASP A 410 -18.88 -11.94 30.06
C ASP A 410 -18.17 -13.06 30.84
N ARG A 411 -17.47 -13.96 30.13
CA ARG A 411 -16.80 -15.16 30.67
C ARG A 411 -17.76 -16.18 31.28
N LYS A 412 -19.01 -16.22 30.82
CA LYS A 412 -19.97 -17.26 31.22
C LYS A 412 -19.84 -18.48 30.30
N PRO A 413 -19.84 -19.70 30.85
CA PRO A 413 -19.75 -20.91 30.03
C PRO A 413 -21.02 -21.10 29.19
N LEU A 414 -20.87 -21.50 27.93
CA LEU A 414 -21.98 -21.78 27.02
C LEU A 414 -22.59 -23.18 27.22
N PHE A 415 -21.86 -24.08 27.87
CA PHE A 415 -22.32 -25.44 28.15
C PHE A 415 -22.43 -25.66 29.66
N ARG A 416 -23.39 -26.50 30.07
CA ARG A 416 -23.50 -26.93 31.47
C ARG A 416 -22.29 -27.77 31.90
N GLU A 417 -21.86 -28.66 31.02
CA GLU A 417 -20.70 -29.54 31.18
C GLU A 417 -19.75 -29.34 30.00
N PRO A 418 -18.43 -29.43 30.18
CA PRO A 418 -17.49 -29.31 29.08
C PRO A 418 -17.64 -30.46 28.08
N LEU A 419 -17.32 -30.19 26.82
CA LEU A 419 -17.07 -31.25 25.84
C LEU A 419 -15.85 -32.04 26.30
N MET A 420 -15.88 -33.36 26.17
CA MET A 420 -14.80 -34.19 26.69
C MET A 420 -14.51 -35.42 25.82
N ILE A 421 -13.23 -35.77 25.72
CA ILE A 421 -12.75 -36.96 25.05
C ILE A 421 -11.55 -37.51 25.81
N SER A 422 -11.36 -38.84 25.81
CA SER A 422 -10.14 -39.43 26.38
C SER A 422 -8.92 -38.99 25.57
N ALA A 423 -7.86 -38.54 26.24
CA ALA A 423 -6.60 -38.17 25.60
C ALA A 423 -6.03 -39.33 24.76
N GLY A 424 -6.19 -40.57 25.23
CA GLY A 424 -5.80 -41.77 24.50
C GLY A 424 -6.55 -41.96 23.17
N LYS A 425 -7.80 -41.51 23.06
CA LYS A 425 -8.54 -41.56 21.78
C LYS A 425 -8.04 -40.54 20.76
N VAL A 426 -7.54 -39.39 21.22
CA VAL A 426 -6.95 -38.36 20.35
C VAL A 426 -5.58 -38.83 19.83
N ILE A 427 -4.74 -39.37 20.72
CA ILE A 427 -3.38 -39.83 20.37
C ILE A 427 -3.42 -41.06 19.44
N ASN A 428 -4.36 -41.98 19.68
CA ASN A 428 -4.46 -43.23 18.94
C ASN A 428 -5.56 -43.19 17.85
N GLU A 429 -5.90 -42.00 17.33
CA GLU A 429 -6.88 -41.87 16.24
C GLU A 429 -6.40 -42.64 15.00
N SER A 430 -7.23 -43.55 14.49
CA SER A 430 -6.91 -44.30 13.29
C SER A 430 -7.31 -43.52 12.05
N TYR A 431 -6.37 -43.30 11.13
CA TYR A 431 -6.67 -42.78 9.81
C TYR A 431 -7.21 -43.90 8.90
N PRO A 432 -8.41 -43.75 8.32
CA PRO A 432 -9.01 -44.78 7.47
C PRO A 432 -8.25 -44.94 6.15
N ARG A 433 -8.28 -46.15 5.58
CA ARG A 433 -7.54 -46.48 4.34
C ARG A 433 -8.19 -45.95 3.05
N LEU A 434 -9.49 -45.69 3.06
CA LEU A 434 -10.31 -45.34 1.89
C LEU A 434 -11.16 -44.07 2.15
N ASP A 435 -10.76 -43.25 3.12
CA ASP A 435 -11.45 -42.01 3.51
C ASP A 435 -10.45 -41.11 4.27
N ASN A 436 -10.91 -39.98 4.81
CA ASN A 436 -10.17 -39.17 5.77
C ASN A 436 -10.86 -39.16 7.14
N VAL A 437 -10.15 -38.73 8.17
CA VAL A 437 -10.71 -38.53 9.51
C VAL A 437 -11.67 -37.34 9.50
N LYS A 438 -12.83 -37.48 10.17
CA LYS A 438 -13.77 -36.37 10.37
C LYS A 438 -13.06 -35.22 11.09
N PHE A 439 -13.25 -33.97 10.65
CA PHE A 439 -12.61 -32.79 11.24
C PHE A 439 -12.80 -32.70 12.78
N GLY A 440 -14.05 -32.59 13.25
CA GLY A 440 -14.36 -32.38 14.66
C GLY A 440 -14.29 -33.66 15.49
N LEU A 441 -13.37 -33.69 16.46
CA LEU A 441 -13.34 -34.72 17.53
C LEU A 441 -14.23 -34.35 18.71
N LEU A 442 -14.42 -33.05 18.94
CA LEU A 442 -15.38 -32.48 19.87
C LEU A 442 -16.30 -31.54 19.08
N GLU A 443 -17.61 -31.63 19.26
CA GLU A 443 -18.57 -30.78 18.57
C GLU A 443 -19.70 -30.32 19.49
N ALA A 444 -20.19 -29.11 19.23
CA ALA A 444 -21.38 -28.56 19.87
C ALA A 444 -22.22 -27.76 18.88
N LYS A 445 -23.55 -27.88 18.98
CA LYS A 445 -24.47 -26.97 18.31
C LYS A 445 -24.59 -25.70 19.15
N ILE A 446 -24.44 -24.55 18.52
CA ILE A 446 -24.59 -23.23 19.12
C ILE A 446 -25.78 -22.57 18.47
N ASP A 447 -26.83 -22.33 19.24
CA ASP A 447 -28.05 -21.69 18.75
C ASP A 447 -27.84 -20.17 18.66
N ASN A 448 -28.03 -19.61 17.47
CA ASN A 448 -27.93 -18.18 17.20
C ASN A 448 -26.77 -17.43 17.90
N PRO A 449 -25.49 -17.85 17.70
CA PRO A 449 -24.35 -17.16 18.30
C PRO A 449 -24.27 -15.70 17.87
N ARG A 450 -23.71 -14.85 18.73
CA ARG A 450 -23.34 -13.50 18.33
C ARG A 450 -22.18 -13.60 17.34
N LYS A 451 -22.34 -12.97 16.19
CA LYS A 451 -21.40 -13.12 15.07
C LYS A 451 -20.29 -12.08 15.16
N TRP A 452 -19.14 -12.45 14.61
CA TRP A 452 -18.02 -11.54 14.41
C TRP A 452 -18.11 -10.90 13.02
N SER A 453 -17.78 -9.61 12.94
CA SER A 453 -17.66 -8.83 11.70
C SER A 453 -16.70 -7.66 11.90
N ASP A 454 -16.38 -6.91 10.83
CA ASP A 454 -15.57 -5.69 10.92
C ASP A 454 -16.28 -4.53 11.65
N GLU A 455 -17.59 -4.60 11.81
CA GLU A 455 -18.37 -3.60 12.54
C GLU A 455 -18.65 -4.04 13.98
N GLU A 456 -19.06 -5.29 14.16
CA GLU A 456 -19.36 -5.91 15.46
C GLU A 456 -18.42 -7.11 15.71
N PRO A 457 -17.22 -6.88 16.27
CA PRO A 457 -16.21 -7.93 16.48
C PRO A 457 -16.48 -8.72 17.77
N TYR A 458 -17.63 -9.40 17.87
CA TYR A 458 -17.93 -10.19 19.07
C TYR A 458 -17.01 -11.41 19.15
N LEU A 459 -16.31 -11.57 20.28
CA LEU A 459 -15.38 -12.66 20.54
C LEU A 459 -15.82 -13.51 21.73
N TYR A 460 -15.86 -14.82 21.52
CA TYR A 460 -15.90 -15.84 22.56
C TYR A 460 -14.46 -16.26 22.93
N THR A 461 -14.31 -16.98 24.04
CA THR A 461 -13.03 -17.62 24.41
C THR A 461 -13.22 -19.13 24.49
N LEU A 462 -12.46 -19.89 23.70
CA LEU A 462 -12.40 -21.35 23.79
C LEU A 462 -11.25 -21.73 24.74
N VAL A 463 -11.53 -22.55 25.75
CA VAL A 463 -10.53 -23.09 26.68
C VAL A 463 -10.51 -24.61 26.58
N LEU A 464 -9.32 -25.19 26.38
CA LEU A 464 -9.08 -26.63 26.41
C LEU A 464 -8.15 -26.95 27.57
N TRP A 465 -8.38 -28.06 28.29
CA TRP A 465 -7.49 -28.50 29.35
C TRP A 465 -7.41 -30.02 29.48
N LEU A 466 -6.27 -30.49 29.99
CA LEU A 466 -6.01 -31.89 30.32
C LEU A 466 -6.23 -32.12 31.82
N GLU A 467 -7.07 -33.10 32.13
CA GLU A 467 -7.42 -33.48 33.50
C GLU A 467 -7.20 -34.98 33.71
N GLU A 468 -6.44 -35.33 34.75
CA GLU A 468 -6.21 -36.72 35.13
C GLU A 468 -7.38 -37.32 35.92
N GLU A 469 -7.38 -38.63 36.10
CA GLU A 469 -8.40 -39.35 36.89
C GLU A 469 -8.44 -38.89 38.36
N SER A 470 -7.32 -38.36 38.87
CA SER A 470 -7.21 -37.73 40.20
C SER A 470 -7.94 -36.39 40.31
N GLY A 471 -8.39 -35.81 39.18
CA GLY A 471 -8.90 -34.44 39.08
C GLY A 471 -7.80 -33.38 38.91
N MET A 472 -6.53 -33.78 38.83
CA MET A 472 -5.42 -32.84 38.62
C MET A 472 -5.41 -32.30 37.20
N ILE A 473 -5.37 -30.97 37.06
CA ILE A 473 -5.19 -30.29 35.78
C ILE A 473 -3.70 -30.14 35.50
N THR A 474 -3.26 -30.63 34.34
CA THR A 474 -1.84 -30.62 33.95
C THR A 474 -1.50 -29.48 32.99
N GLU A 475 -2.45 -29.07 32.15
CA GLU A 475 -2.32 -27.96 31.22
C GLU A 475 -3.68 -27.43 30.80
N ALA A 476 -3.76 -26.13 30.56
CA ALA A 476 -4.84 -25.48 29.82
C ALA A 476 -4.28 -24.59 28.70
N LYS A 477 -5.03 -24.45 27.60
CA LYS A 477 -4.76 -23.55 26.47
C LYS A 477 -6.04 -22.85 26.03
N SER A 478 -5.92 -21.73 25.34
CA SER A 478 -7.08 -20.99 24.86
C SER A 478 -6.82 -20.24 23.56
N CYS A 479 -7.91 -19.88 22.88
CA CYS A 479 -7.92 -18.92 21.79
C CYS A 479 -9.24 -18.14 21.77
N ARG A 480 -9.27 -17.05 20.98
CA ARG A 480 -10.51 -16.34 20.66
C ARG A 480 -11.28 -17.09 19.56
N VAL A 481 -12.61 -16.99 19.61
CA VAL A 481 -13.52 -17.56 18.61
C VAL A 481 -14.49 -16.47 18.16
N GLY A 482 -14.56 -16.25 16.85
CA GLY A 482 -15.51 -15.33 16.22
C GLY A 482 -16.33 -16.06 15.18
N PHE A 483 -17.61 -16.35 15.48
CA PHE A 483 -18.52 -17.01 14.55
C PHE A 483 -18.78 -16.09 13.34
N ARG A 484 -18.37 -16.53 12.15
CA ARG A 484 -18.67 -15.81 10.90
C ARG A 484 -18.80 -16.76 9.72
N SER A 485 -19.43 -16.31 8.65
CA SER A 485 -19.38 -16.95 7.34
C SER A 485 -18.79 -16.00 6.30
N ILE A 486 -18.05 -16.56 5.34
CA ILE A 486 -17.46 -15.85 4.19
C ILE A 486 -18.02 -16.51 2.94
N ARG A 487 -18.74 -15.75 2.13
CA ARG A 487 -19.38 -16.23 0.89
C ARG A 487 -19.27 -15.17 -0.20
N PHE A 488 -19.52 -15.57 -1.44
CA PHE A 488 -19.77 -14.64 -2.54
C PHE A 488 -21.22 -14.76 -2.98
N SER A 489 -21.86 -13.64 -3.26
CA SER A 489 -23.25 -13.59 -3.70
C SER A 489 -23.42 -14.28 -5.04
N GLU A 490 -24.37 -15.22 -5.13
CA GLU A 490 -24.74 -15.86 -6.40
C GLU A 490 -25.41 -14.89 -7.39
N GLU A 491 -25.98 -13.79 -6.89
CA GLU A 491 -26.69 -12.80 -7.72
C GLU A 491 -25.74 -11.82 -8.41
N ASN A 492 -24.74 -11.32 -7.68
CA ASN A 492 -23.90 -10.21 -8.14
C ASN A 492 -22.41 -10.39 -7.85
N GLY A 493 -21.98 -11.54 -7.33
CA GLY A 493 -20.58 -11.86 -7.04
C GLY A 493 -19.92 -11.03 -5.94
N LYS A 494 -20.67 -10.23 -5.18
CA LYS A 494 -20.12 -9.41 -4.08
C LYS A 494 -19.75 -10.28 -2.88
N LEU A 495 -18.77 -9.83 -2.09
CA LEU A 495 -18.38 -10.46 -0.84
C LEU A 495 -19.50 -10.33 0.20
N LEU A 496 -19.83 -11.46 0.82
CA LEU A 496 -20.80 -11.57 1.91
C LEU A 496 -20.08 -12.01 3.18
N ILE A 497 -20.17 -11.21 4.24
CA ILE A 497 -19.82 -11.61 5.60
C ILE A 497 -21.13 -11.77 6.38
N ASN A 498 -21.39 -12.97 6.90
CA ASN A 498 -22.65 -13.27 7.62
C ASN A 498 -23.91 -12.96 6.79
N GLY A 499 -23.84 -13.18 5.47
CA GLY A 499 -24.93 -12.90 4.52
C GLY A 499 -25.14 -11.41 4.22
N ARG A 500 -24.22 -10.53 4.63
CA ARG A 500 -24.28 -9.08 4.38
C ARG A 500 -23.20 -8.65 3.40
N GLU A 501 -23.58 -7.88 2.38
CA GLU A 501 -22.63 -7.29 1.43
C GLU A 501 -21.59 -6.44 2.16
N THR A 502 -20.32 -6.76 1.93
CA THR A 502 -19.19 -6.14 2.62
C THR A 502 -18.12 -5.77 1.59
N TYR A 503 -17.74 -4.50 1.54
CA TYR A 503 -16.63 -4.04 0.72
C TYR A 503 -15.32 -4.06 1.50
N LEU A 504 -14.23 -4.40 0.81
CA LEU A 504 -12.88 -4.29 1.32
C LEU A 504 -12.37 -2.86 1.10
N ARG A 505 -12.42 -2.07 2.18
CA ARG A 505 -11.78 -0.75 2.30
C ARG A 505 -10.39 -0.98 2.88
N GLY A 506 -9.52 -1.53 2.03
CA GLY A 506 -8.26 -2.11 2.43
C GLY A 506 -7.06 -1.16 2.35
N VAL A 507 -5.99 -1.52 3.05
CA VAL A 507 -4.66 -0.92 2.90
C VAL A 507 -3.58 -2.02 3.00
N ASN A 508 -2.52 -1.90 2.20
CA ASN A 508 -1.33 -2.73 2.33
C ASN A 508 -0.45 -2.17 3.47
N ARG A 509 0.08 -3.04 4.33
CA ARG A 509 0.88 -2.64 5.49
C ARG A 509 2.16 -3.48 5.59
N HIS A 510 3.30 -2.82 5.44
CA HIS A 510 4.59 -3.36 5.86
C HIS A 510 4.87 -3.12 7.35
N ASP A 511 5.59 -4.06 7.97
CA ASP A 511 6.24 -3.85 9.27
C ASP A 511 7.41 -2.86 9.11
N HIS A 512 7.17 -1.57 9.37
CA HIS A 512 8.18 -0.51 9.31
C HIS A 512 8.10 0.47 10.49
N ASP A 513 9.26 0.76 11.07
CA ASP A 513 9.54 1.85 12.00
C ASP A 513 10.82 2.58 11.52
N PRO A 514 10.84 3.92 11.50
CA PRO A 514 11.97 4.68 10.96
C PRO A 514 13.28 4.50 11.74
N VAL A 515 13.23 4.05 12.99
CA VAL A 515 14.42 3.87 13.86
C VAL A 515 14.66 2.40 14.18
N LYS A 516 13.61 1.58 14.25
CA LYS A 516 13.68 0.15 14.59
C LYS A 516 13.65 -0.77 13.37
N GLY A 517 13.36 -0.26 12.18
CA GLY A 517 13.24 -1.06 10.96
C GLY A 517 12.07 -2.02 11.07
N LYS A 518 12.35 -3.32 10.99
CA LYS A 518 11.33 -4.39 11.08
C LYS A 518 11.09 -4.89 12.51
N ALA A 519 11.85 -4.40 13.50
CA ALA A 519 11.73 -4.81 14.90
C ALA A 519 10.68 -3.98 15.65
N LEU A 520 9.42 -4.07 15.22
CA LEU A 520 8.30 -3.33 15.80
C LEU A 520 7.99 -3.86 17.20
N SER A 521 7.66 -2.95 18.12
CA SER A 521 7.07 -3.31 19.40
C SER A 521 5.56 -3.53 19.28
N ARG A 522 4.96 -4.21 20.26
CA ARG A 522 3.50 -4.36 20.36
C ARG A 522 2.76 -3.02 20.37
N GLU A 523 3.37 -1.97 20.93
CA GLU A 523 2.80 -0.62 20.94
C GLU A 523 2.85 0.03 19.55
N ASP A 524 3.91 -0.21 18.78
CA ASP A 524 4.00 0.31 17.40
C ASP A 524 2.92 -0.33 16.52
N ILE A 525 2.72 -1.65 16.63
CA ILE A 525 1.66 -2.38 15.93
C ILE A 525 0.28 -1.88 16.34
N LEU A 526 0.05 -1.68 17.65
CA LEU A 526 -1.22 -1.16 18.17
C LEU A 526 -1.55 0.24 17.62
N LYS A 527 -0.56 1.14 17.57
CA LYS A 527 -0.75 2.49 17.02
C LYS A 527 -1.19 2.45 15.57
N ASP A 528 -0.52 1.63 14.75
CA ASP A 528 -0.84 1.46 13.33
C ASP A 528 -2.28 0.93 13.16
N VAL A 529 -2.59 -0.19 13.80
CA VAL A 529 -3.91 -0.85 13.71
C VAL A 529 -5.04 0.08 14.16
N ARG A 530 -4.82 0.82 15.27
CA ARG A 530 -5.79 1.79 15.77
C ARG A 530 -6.00 2.94 14.79
N GLN A 531 -4.93 3.51 14.23
CA GLN A 531 -5.04 4.62 13.29
C GLN A 531 -5.75 4.18 12.01
N ILE A 532 -5.42 3.00 11.46
CA ILE A 532 -6.10 2.42 10.30
C ILE A 532 -7.61 2.36 10.54
N LYS A 533 -8.05 1.83 11.69
CA LYS A 533 -9.49 1.76 12.04
C LYS A 533 -10.14 3.16 12.16
N GLN A 534 -9.45 4.11 12.78
CA GLN A 534 -9.92 5.49 12.97
C GLN A 534 -10.10 6.26 11.64
N PHE A 535 -9.48 5.81 10.56
CA PHE A 535 -9.61 6.37 9.21
C PHE A 535 -10.52 5.54 8.30
N ASN A 536 -11.45 4.78 8.89
CA ASN A 536 -12.52 4.04 8.22
C ASN A 536 -12.08 2.87 7.31
N PHE A 537 -10.80 2.47 7.38
CA PHE A 537 -10.38 1.20 6.79
C PHE A 537 -10.99 0.04 7.59
N ASN A 538 -11.33 -1.03 6.88
CA ASN A 538 -11.84 -2.25 7.48
C ASN A 538 -11.06 -3.50 7.07
N CYS A 539 -10.04 -3.36 6.22
CA CYS A 539 -9.22 -4.47 5.78
C CYS A 539 -7.73 -4.10 5.76
N ILE A 540 -6.86 -5.04 6.13
CA ILE A 540 -5.41 -4.93 5.98
C ILE A 540 -4.92 -6.17 5.20
N ARG A 541 -4.09 -5.94 4.19
CA ARG A 541 -3.26 -6.99 3.58
C ARG A 541 -1.87 -6.96 4.20
N THR A 542 -1.38 -8.10 4.65
CA THR A 542 -0.06 -8.25 5.26
C THR A 542 1.04 -8.31 4.19
N SER A 543 1.24 -7.20 3.47
CA SER A 543 2.23 -7.11 2.38
C SER A 543 3.67 -7.31 2.89
N HIS A 544 4.44 -8.30 2.46
CA HIS A 544 4.03 -9.53 1.75
C HIS A 544 4.54 -10.76 2.49
N TYR A 545 4.11 -10.87 3.75
CA TYR A 545 4.55 -11.89 4.69
C TYR A 545 3.68 -11.89 5.96
N PRO A 546 3.63 -13.01 6.70
CA PRO A 546 2.88 -13.09 7.93
C PRO A 546 3.42 -12.09 8.96
N ASN A 547 2.53 -11.29 9.55
CA ASN A 547 2.86 -10.29 10.56
C ASN A 547 3.08 -10.96 11.93
N ASP A 548 3.41 -10.17 12.94
CA ASP A 548 3.52 -10.63 14.33
C ASP A 548 2.16 -11.15 14.85
N PRO A 549 2.08 -12.24 15.64
CA PRO A 549 0.81 -12.75 16.16
C PRO A 549 -0.05 -11.71 16.88
N TRP A 550 0.55 -10.72 17.54
CA TRP A 550 -0.16 -9.62 18.19
C TRP A 550 -1.02 -8.78 17.22
N PHE A 551 -0.59 -8.65 15.96
CA PHE A 551 -1.34 -7.95 14.93
C PHE A 551 -2.72 -8.59 14.69
N TYR A 552 -2.78 -9.92 14.61
CA TYR A 552 -4.03 -10.66 14.36
C TYR A 552 -4.95 -10.61 15.57
N GLU A 553 -4.41 -10.71 16.80
CA GLU A 553 -5.17 -10.51 18.04
C GLU A 553 -5.84 -9.12 18.08
N LEU A 554 -5.11 -8.07 17.65
CA LEU A 554 -5.66 -6.72 17.54
C LEU A 554 -6.74 -6.61 16.46
N CYS A 555 -6.54 -7.24 15.29
CA CYS A 555 -7.53 -7.22 14.21
C CYS A 555 -8.81 -7.97 14.58
N ASP A 556 -8.69 -9.07 15.34
CA ASP A 556 -9.83 -9.79 15.91
C ASP A 556 -10.64 -8.88 16.85
N GLU A 557 -9.96 -8.13 17.74
CA GLU A 557 -10.61 -7.26 18.73
C GLU A 557 -11.20 -5.99 18.08
N TYR A 558 -10.50 -5.39 17.12
CA TYR A 558 -10.88 -4.10 16.53
C TYR A 558 -11.88 -4.26 15.37
N GLY A 559 -12.09 -5.50 14.90
CA GLY A 559 -12.93 -5.80 13.74
C GLY A 559 -12.28 -5.28 12.47
N ILE A 560 -11.14 -5.86 12.10
CA ILE A 560 -10.46 -5.57 10.83
C ILE A 560 -10.28 -6.90 10.09
N LEU A 561 -10.69 -6.94 8.83
CA LEU A 561 -10.53 -8.09 7.95
C LEU A 561 -9.07 -8.20 7.50
N VAL A 562 -8.52 -9.40 7.46
CA VAL A 562 -7.12 -9.62 7.09
C VAL A 562 -7.03 -10.52 5.86
N ILE A 563 -6.23 -10.09 4.89
CA ILE A 563 -5.71 -10.94 3.82
C ILE A 563 -4.32 -11.36 4.28
N ASP A 564 -4.18 -12.59 4.76
CA ASP A 564 -2.94 -13.07 5.33
C ASP A 564 -2.08 -13.74 4.26
N GLU A 565 -0.86 -13.24 4.05
CA GLU A 565 -0.04 -13.55 2.90
C GLU A 565 1.24 -14.29 3.28
N ALA A 566 1.50 -15.41 2.58
CA ALA A 566 2.73 -16.17 2.76
C ALA A 566 3.94 -15.31 2.40
N ASN A 567 5.04 -15.49 3.13
CA ASN A 567 6.31 -14.81 2.85
C ASN A 567 6.93 -15.39 1.58
N LEU A 568 6.42 -15.04 0.40
CA LEU A 568 6.84 -15.61 -0.88
C LEU A 568 6.78 -14.53 -1.96
N GLU A 569 7.96 -14.02 -2.31
CA GLU A 569 8.13 -13.11 -3.44
C GLU A 569 9.45 -13.38 -4.17
N THR A 570 9.37 -13.59 -5.48
CA THR A 570 10.52 -13.91 -6.34
C THR A 570 10.60 -12.94 -7.52
N HIS A 571 10.27 -11.67 -7.29
CA HIS A 571 10.08 -10.66 -8.34
C HIS A 571 11.25 -10.65 -9.34
N GLY A 572 12.50 -10.64 -8.87
CA GLY A 572 13.70 -10.67 -9.72
C GLY A 572 13.87 -11.90 -10.63
N LEU A 573 13.18 -13.01 -10.35
CA LEU A 573 13.20 -14.27 -11.11
C LEU A 573 11.85 -14.63 -11.75
N GLY A 574 10.79 -13.90 -11.44
CA GLY A 574 9.42 -14.21 -11.84
C GLY A 574 9.03 -15.66 -11.52
N GLY A 575 8.27 -16.30 -12.41
CA GLY A 575 7.75 -17.66 -12.20
C GLY A 575 8.76 -18.81 -12.25
N LYS A 576 10.07 -18.55 -12.29
CA LYS A 576 11.08 -19.61 -12.46
C LYS A 576 11.02 -20.62 -11.31
N LEU A 577 11.06 -20.15 -10.06
CA LEU A 577 11.15 -21.02 -8.88
C LEU A 577 9.83 -21.74 -8.60
N SER A 578 8.69 -21.13 -8.92
CA SER A 578 7.37 -21.78 -8.78
C SER A 578 7.13 -22.91 -9.79
N ASN A 579 7.98 -23.04 -10.81
CA ASN A 579 7.98 -24.15 -11.78
C ASN A 579 9.12 -25.15 -11.56
N ASP A 580 10.02 -24.92 -10.60
CA ASP A 580 11.14 -25.82 -10.31
C ASP A 580 10.76 -26.78 -9.16
N PRO A 581 10.73 -28.10 -9.40
CA PRO A 581 10.34 -29.06 -8.36
C PRO A 581 11.27 -29.06 -7.13
N LEU A 582 12.53 -28.61 -7.26
CA LEU A 582 13.44 -28.48 -6.12
C LEU A 582 12.98 -27.45 -5.09
N TRP A 583 12.15 -26.48 -5.52
CA TRP A 583 11.69 -25.39 -4.67
C TRP A 583 10.28 -25.62 -4.10
N ILE A 584 9.58 -26.69 -4.49
CA ILE A 584 8.21 -26.96 -4.03
C ILE A 584 8.16 -27.08 -2.51
N HIS A 585 9.14 -27.76 -1.89
CA HIS A 585 9.20 -27.89 -0.44
C HIS A 585 9.25 -26.52 0.26
N ALA A 586 10.14 -25.63 -0.18
CA ALA A 586 10.27 -24.28 0.37
C ALA A 586 9.00 -23.43 0.17
N HIS A 587 8.32 -23.56 -0.97
CA HIS A 587 7.03 -22.91 -1.21
C HIS A 587 5.94 -23.43 -0.26
N MET A 588 5.86 -24.76 -0.10
CA MET A 588 4.89 -25.40 0.79
C MET A 588 5.13 -25.05 2.26
N GLU A 589 6.38 -25.01 2.72
CA GLU A 589 6.72 -24.62 4.10
C GLU A 589 6.25 -23.20 4.44
N ARG A 590 6.35 -22.24 3.51
CA ARG A 590 5.94 -20.85 3.73
C ARG A 590 4.41 -20.70 3.87
N VAL A 591 3.61 -21.40 3.04
CA VAL A 591 2.14 -21.34 3.16
C VAL A 591 1.61 -22.18 4.31
N THR A 592 2.10 -23.41 4.48
CA THR A 592 1.55 -24.32 5.48
C THR A 592 1.82 -23.81 6.88
N ARG A 593 3.02 -23.27 7.15
CA ARG A 593 3.36 -22.71 8.45
C ARG A 593 2.55 -21.45 8.79
N MET A 594 2.26 -20.59 7.80
CA MET A 594 1.34 -19.45 7.98
C MET A 594 -0.05 -19.94 8.39
N VAL A 595 -0.66 -20.78 7.56
CA VAL A 595 -2.03 -21.28 7.79
C VAL A 595 -2.11 -22.03 9.12
N LEU A 596 -1.12 -22.87 9.45
CA LEU A 596 -1.09 -23.58 10.73
C LEU A 596 -0.98 -22.64 11.94
N ARG A 597 -0.24 -21.53 11.83
CA ARG A 597 -0.14 -20.53 12.90
C ARG A 597 -1.44 -19.75 13.09
N ASP A 598 -2.07 -19.35 11.99
CA ASP A 598 -3.07 -18.28 11.99
C ASP A 598 -4.53 -18.76 11.76
N LYS A 599 -4.75 -20.06 11.49
CA LYS A 599 -6.07 -20.69 11.23
C LYS A 599 -7.20 -20.32 12.20
N ASN A 600 -6.87 -20.04 13.47
CA ASN A 600 -7.85 -19.78 14.53
C ASN A 600 -8.28 -18.30 14.64
N HIS A 601 -7.69 -17.38 13.87
CA HIS A 601 -8.03 -15.95 13.93
C HIS A 601 -9.29 -15.62 13.10
N PRO A 602 -10.35 -15.07 13.70
CA PRO A 602 -11.52 -14.67 12.95
C PRO A 602 -11.30 -13.49 12.00
N CYS A 603 -10.28 -12.66 12.21
CA CYS A 603 -9.97 -11.55 11.31
C CYS A 603 -9.52 -12.01 9.92
N VAL A 604 -8.80 -13.14 9.82
CA VAL A 604 -8.30 -13.65 8.54
C VAL A 604 -9.47 -14.09 7.69
N ILE A 605 -9.69 -13.45 6.54
CA ILE A 605 -10.76 -13.81 5.62
C ILE A 605 -10.26 -14.50 4.36
N PHE A 606 -9.06 -14.16 3.88
CA PHE A 606 -8.45 -14.76 2.70
C PHE A 606 -7.03 -15.23 3.02
N TRP A 607 -6.65 -16.36 2.44
CA TRP A 607 -5.26 -16.81 2.38
C TRP A 607 -4.63 -16.36 1.07
N SER A 608 -3.55 -15.58 1.14
CA SER A 608 -2.77 -15.19 -0.03
C SER A 608 -1.53 -16.06 -0.18
N LEU A 609 -1.30 -16.60 -1.37
CA LEU A 609 -0.19 -17.53 -1.62
C LEU A 609 1.18 -16.84 -1.72
N GLY A 610 1.22 -15.50 -1.76
CA GLY A 610 2.43 -14.70 -1.92
C GLY A 610 2.21 -13.51 -2.86
N ASN A 611 3.29 -12.90 -3.32
CA ASN A 611 3.28 -11.72 -4.16
C ASN A 611 4.29 -11.86 -5.32
N GLU A 612 3.96 -11.35 -6.51
CA GLU A 612 4.88 -11.19 -7.67
C GLU A 612 5.88 -12.33 -7.96
N ALA A 613 5.53 -13.59 -7.65
CA ALA A 613 6.40 -14.76 -7.77
C ALA A 613 6.09 -15.64 -9.00
N GLY A 614 5.45 -15.04 -10.01
CA GLY A 614 4.87 -15.74 -11.15
C GLY A 614 3.93 -16.86 -10.71
N ARG A 615 3.88 -17.98 -11.42
CA ARG A 615 3.03 -19.12 -11.04
C ARG A 615 3.55 -20.42 -11.61
N GLY A 616 3.18 -21.53 -10.98
CA GLY A 616 3.50 -22.87 -11.46
C GLY A 616 2.91 -23.99 -10.59
N PRO A 617 3.32 -25.24 -10.80
CA PRO A 617 2.88 -26.39 -10.00
C PRO A 617 3.04 -26.20 -8.48
N ALA A 618 4.08 -25.49 -8.03
CA ALA A 618 4.25 -25.18 -6.61
C ALA A 618 3.05 -24.40 -6.06
N THR A 619 2.65 -23.32 -6.74
CA THR A 619 1.51 -22.48 -6.31
C THR A 619 0.16 -23.22 -6.40
N ALA A 620 0.00 -24.13 -7.37
CA ALA A 620 -1.20 -24.98 -7.46
C ALA A 620 -1.27 -25.99 -6.29
N ALA A 621 -0.13 -26.56 -5.90
CA ALA A 621 -0.04 -27.46 -4.74
C ALA A 621 -0.33 -26.73 -3.42
N MET A 622 0.18 -25.50 -3.27
CA MET A 622 -0.13 -24.63 -2.13
C MET A 622 -1.64 -24.40 -2.01
N ALA A 623 -2.29 -23.97 -3.10
CA ALA A 623 -3.74 -23.73 -3.12
C ALA A 623 -4.55 -24.98 -2.79
N ALA A 624 -4.22 -26.12 -3.43
CA ALA A 624 -4.92 -27.38 -3.21
C ALA A 624 -4.83 -27.86 -1.75
N TRP A 625 -3.65 -27.71 -1.12
CA TRP A 625 -3.48 -28.05 0.30
C TRP A 625 -4.33 -27.13 1.20
N VAL A 626 -4.37 -25.82 0.92
CA VAL A 626 -5.17 -24.87 1.70
C VAL A 626 -6.67 -25.19 1.58
N HIS A 627 -7.17 -25.46 0.37
CA HIS A 627 -8.59 -25.81 0.16
C HIS A 627 -9.03 -27.10 0.87
N ASP A 628 -8.14 -28.10 0.96
CA ASP A 628 -8.42 -29.33 1.71
C ASP A 628 -8.35 -29.12 3.24
N PHE A 629 -7.36 -28.34 3.70
CA PHE A 629 -7.12 -28.11 5.12
C PHE A 629 -8.12 -27.13 5.77
N ASP A 630 -8.41 -26.00 5.12
CA ASP A 630 -9.28 -24.94 5.61
C ASP A 630 -10.40 -24.61 4.62
N ILE A 631 -11.54 -25.27 4.81
CA ILE A 631 -12.75 -25.06 4.01
C ILE A 631 -13.49 -23.75 4.32
N THR A 632 -12.99 -22.93 5.25
CA THR A 632 -13.72 -21.75 5.76
C THR A 632 -13.28 -20.44 5.12
N ARG A 633 -12.19 -20.43 4.34
CA ARG A 633 -11.59 -19.23 3.77
C ARG A 633 -11.21 -19.41 2.30
N PRO A 634 -11.54 -18.43 1.43
CA PRO A 634 -11.05 -18.39 0.05
C PRO A 634 -9.53 -18.18 -0.07
N VAL A 635 -8.97 -18.64 -1.19
CA VAL A 635 -7.58 -18.48 -1.61
C VAL A 635 -7.46 -17.35 -2.64
N HIS A 636 -6.51 -16.46 -2.40
CA HIS A 636 -6.14 -15.31 -3.22
C HIS A 636 -4.70 -15.48 -3.77
N TYR A 637 -4.47 -15.08 -5.02
CA TYR A 637 -3.11 -14.91 -5.56
C TYR A 637 -3.15 -14.08 -6.85
N GLU A 638 -2.56 -12.88 -6.84
CA GLU A 638 -2.58 -11.96 -8.00
C GLU A 638 -1.89 -12.55 -9.24
N PRO A 639 -0.69 -13.17 -9.15
CA PRO A 639 0.01 -13.72 -10.32
C PRO A 639 -0.68 -14.92 -11.00
N ALA A 640 -1.84 -15.37 -10.50
CA ALA A 640 -2.65 -16.43 -11.10
C ALA A 640 -3.33 -16.03 -12.44
N GLN A 641 -2.87 -14.98 -13.13
CA GLN A 641 -3.53 -14.34 -14.27
C GLN A 641 -3.49 -15.16 -15.56
N GLY A 642 -4.64 -15.34 -16.21
CA GLY A 642 -4.74 -16.05 -17.49
C GLY A 642 -4.48 -17.57 -17.40
N SER A 643 -4.54 -18.30 -18.52
CA SER A 643 -4.21 -19.74 -18.53
C SER A 643 -3.71 -20.19 -19.89
N HIS A 644 -2.45 -20.65 -19.94
CA HIS A 644 -1.79 -21.08 -21.18
C HIS A 644 -2.39 -22.36 -21.80
N GLN A 645 -3.25 -23.06 -21.06
CA GLN A 645 -3.90 -24.29 -21.51
C GLN A 645 -5.21 -24.04 -22.26
N LEU A 646 -5.72 -22.81 -22.22
CA LEU A 646 -7.01 -22.45 -22.76
C LEU A 646 -6.85 -21.76 -24.12
N GLU A 647 -7.78 -22.01 -25.03
CA GLU A 647 -7.86 -21.32 -26.32
C GLU A 647 -8.07 -19.81 -26.11
N GLY A 648 -7.37 -18.99 -26.89
CA GLY A 648 -7.40 -17.52 -26.75
C GLY A 648 -6.41 -16.97 -25.73
N TYR A 649 -5.56 -17.80 -25.12
CA TYR A 649 -4.41 -17.32 -24.36
C TYR A 649 -3.47 -16.47 -25.23
N ILE A 650 -3.08 -15.30 -24.72
CA ILE A 650 -2.10 -14.43 -25.36
C ILE A 650 -0.82 -14.52 -24.51
N PRO A 651 0.28 -15.09 -25.04
CA PRO A 651 1.55 -15.16 -24.34
C PRO A 651 2.16 -13.78 -24.08
N PRO A 652 2.86 -13.58 -22.94
CA PRO A 652 3.67 -12.40 -22.72
C PRO A 652 4.68 -12.17 -23.86
N GLY A 653 4.73 -10.95 -24.39
CA GLY A 653 5.61 -10.58 -25.50
C GLY A 653 5.01 -10.74 -26.91
N GLU A 654 3.85 -11.41 -27.04
CA GLU A 654 3.12 -11.44 -28.31
C GLU A 654 2.32 -10.14 -28.53
N PRO A 655 2.11 -9.72 -29.79
CA PRO A 655 1.25 -8.59 -30.10
C PRO A 655 -0.16 -8.76 -29.51
N GLY A 656 -0.59 -7.81 -28.68
CA GLY A 656 -1.90 -7.86 -28.00
C GLY A 656 -1.83 -8.26 -26.53
N TYR A 657 -0.68 -8.69 -26.01
CA TYR A 657 -0.50 -8.81 -24.56
C TYR A 657 -0.51 -7.39 -23.93
N PRO A 658 -1.33 -7.12 -22.90
CA PRO A 658 -1.38 -5.81 -22.27
C PRO A 658 -0.01 -5.36 -21.75
N VAL A 659 0.36 -4.12 -22.06
CA VAL A 659 1.69 -3.58 -21.76
C VAL A 659 1.76 -3.00 -20.33
N ASP A 660 0.63 -2.53 -19.79
CA ASP A 660 0.53 -1.95 -18.45
C ASP A 660 -0.47 -2.70 -17.56
N HIS A 661 -0.40 -2.45 -16.25
CA HIS A 661 -1.25 -3.11 -15.25
C HIS A 661 -2.74 -2.77 -15.39
N ALA A 662 -3.07 -1.54 -15.76
CA ALA A 662 -4.46 -1.09 -15.87
C ALA A 662 -5.23 -1.79 -17.01
N HIS A 663 -4.53 -2.33 -18.00
CA HIS A 663 -5.12 -3.11 -19.09
C HIS A 663 -4.98 -4.63 -18.94
N ARG A 664 -4.42 -5.14 -17.83
CA ARG A 664 -4.29 -6.59 -17.61
C ARG A 664 -5.64 -7.24 -17.35
N ILE A 665 -6.19 -7.88 -18.38
CA ILE A 665 -7.42 -8.67 -18.30
C ILE A 665 -7.13 -10.16 -18.05
N GLN A 666 -8.16 -10.99 -17.96
CA GLN A 666 -8.09 -12.42 -17.64
C GLN A 666 -7.85 -13.27 -18.89
N VAL A 667 -6.67 -13.25 -19.51
CA VAL A 667 -6.53 -13.88 -20.84
C VAL A 667 -6.19 -15.38 -20.76
N PRO A 668 -7.07 -16.33 -21.17
CA PRO A 668 -8.50 -16.20 -21.43
C PRO A 668 -9.38 -16.45 -20.18
N LYS A 669 -8.78 -16.93 -19.09
CA LYS A 669 -9.35 -17.00 -17.74
C LYS A 669 -8.22 -17.15 -16.72
N ASP A 670 -8.36 -16.59 -15.52
CA ASP A 670 -7.40 -16.82 -14.43
C ASP A 670 -7.43 -18.26 -13.91
N GLN A 671 -6.38 -18.70 -13.21
CA GLN A 671 -6.24 -20.11 -12.78
C GLN A 671 -7.39 -20.58 -11.90
N TYR A 672 -7.78 -21.84 -12.07
CA TYR A 672 -8.94 -22.44 -11.39
C TYR A 672 -8.73 -22.65 -9.89
N TYR A 673 -7.49 -22.65 -9.41
CA TYR A 673 -7.14 -22.93 -8.02
C TYR A 673 -7.19 -21.69 -7.11
N VAL A 674 -7.60 -20.53 -7.63
CA VAL A 674 -7.88 -19.32 -6.82
C VAL A 674 -9.37 -18.99 -6.87
N ASP A 675 -9.88 -18.35 -5.82
CA ASP A 675 -11.33 -18.12 -5.65
C ASP A 675 -11.79 -16.74 -6.14
N MET A 676 -10.86 -15.89 -6.58
CA MET A 676 -11.13 -14.52 -7.03
C MET A 676 -10.17 -14.07 -8.12
N VAL A 677 -10.62 -13.12 -8.92
CA VAL A 677 -9.79 -12.37 -9.87
C VAL A 677 -9.13 -11.23 -9.10
N SER A 678 -7.81 -11.12 -9.18
CA SER A 678 -7.04 -10.10 -8.47
C SER A 678 -6.14 -9.34 -9.43
N ARG A 679 -6.08 -8.01 -9.32
CA ARG A 679 -5.25 -7.16 -10.17
C ARG A 679 -4.59 -6.03 -9.39
N PHE A 680 -3.39 -5.66 -9.80
CA PHE A 680 -2.73 -4.43 -9.35
C PHE A 680 -3.09 -3.21 -10.22
N TYR A 681 -3.06 -2.03 -9.60
CA TYR A 681 -3.02 -0.70 -10.21
C TYR A 681 -4.02 -0.48 -11.37
N PRO A 682 -5.34 -0.60 -11.11
CA PRO A 682 -6.36 -0.28 -12.11
C PRO A 682 -6.34 1.20 -12.48
N ALA A 683 -6.87 1.51 -13.66
CA ALA A 683 -7.40 2.82 -14.01
C ALA A 683 -8.94 2.81 -13.91
N LEU A 684 -9.59 3.97 -14.04
CA LEU A 684 -11.05 4.08 -13.90
C LEU A 684 -11.83 3.20 -14.89
N PHE A 685 -11.26 2.84 -16.05
CA PHE A 685 -11.90 1.95 -17.03
C PHE A 685 -11.72 0.46 -16.73
N THR A 686 -10.70 0.08 -15.93
CA THR A 686 -10.31 -1.32 -15.69
C THR A 686 -11.43 -2.17 -15.08
N PRO A 687 -12.23 -1.69 -14.09
CA PRO A 687 -13.32 -2.50 -13.52
C PRO A 687 -14.33 -2.97 -14.56
N GLY A 688 -14.71 -2.11 -15.50
CA GLY A 688 -15.63 -2.46 -16.60
C GLY A 688 -15.03 -3.56 -17.48
N LEU A 689 -13.76 -3.39 -17.90
CA LEU A 689 -13.07 -4.37 -18.73
C LEU A 689 -13.01 -5.78 -18.10
N LEU A 690 -12.77 -5.86 -16.79
CA LEU A 690 -12.67 -7.15 -16.08
C LEU A 690 -14.02 -7.85 -15.93
N VAL A 691 -15.08 -7.08 -15.63
CA VAL A 691 -16.42 -7.64 -15.38
C VAL A 691 -17.13 -8.00 -16.69
N GLU A 692 -16.86 -7.27 -17.76
CA GLU A 692 -17.42 -7.54 -19.11
C GLU A 692 -16.71 -8.69 -19.84
N GLN A 693 -15.54 -9.12 -19.34
CA GLN A 693 -14.80 -10.20 -19.97
C GLN A 693 -15.51 -11.56 -19.82
N PRO A 694 -15.74 -12.30 -20.91
CA PRO A 694 -16.42 -13.59 -20.84
C PRO A 694 -15.54 -14.67 -20.18
N GLY A 695 -16.19 -15.63 -19.51
CA GLY A 695 -15.57 -16.88 -19.06
C GLY A 695 -15.20 -16.94 -17.58
N ASP A 696 -15.35 -15.84 -16.84
CA ASP A 696 -15.08 -15.78 -15.41
C ASP A 696 -16.08 -14.89 -14.68
N ASP A 697 -16.80 -15.47 -13.72
CA ASP A 697 -17.83 -14.80 -12.94
C ASP A 697 -17.41 -14.57 -11.47
N ARG A 698 -16.16 -14.91 -11.13
CA ARG A 698 -15.63 -14.75 -9.77
C ARG A 698 -15.60 -13.27 -9.34
N PRO A 699 -15.60 -12.99 -8.02
CA PRO A 699 -15.36 -11.65 -7.50
C PRO A 699 -14.03 -11.07 -7.99
N VAL A 700 -13.97 -9.75 -8.10
CA VAL A 700 -12.78 -9.00 -8.50
C VAL A 700 -12.31 -8.13 -7.34
N ILE A 701 -11.04 -8.25 -6.97
CA ILE A 701 -10.37 -7.42 -5.98
C ILE A 701 -9.18 -6.68 -6.62
N PHE A 702 -9.01 -5.41 -6.26
CA PHE A 702 -7.79 -4.67 -6.58
C PHE A 702 -6.85 -4.72 -5.39
N VAL A 703 -6.04 -5.77 -5.31
CA VAL A 703 -5.20 -6.04 -4.14
C VAL A 703 -4.14 -4.95 -3.91
N GLU A 704 -3.79 -4.20 -4.95
CA GLU A 704 -3.07 -2.92 -4.85
C GLU A 704 -3.72 -1.93 -5.82
N TYR A 705 -4.04 -0.73 -5.34
CA TYR A 705 -4.50 0.39 -6.18
C TYR A 705 -4.18 1.73 -5.51
N ALA A 706 -4.39 2.83 -6.25
CA ALA A 706 -4.16 4.19 -5.76
C ALA A 706 -2.76 4.35 -5.13
N HIS A 707 -1.72 4.08 -5.93
CA HIS A 707 -0.33 4.13 -5.48
C HIS A 707 0.01 5.50 -4.89
N SER A 708 0.32 5.53 -3.59
CA SER A 708 0.30 6.74 -2.75
C SER A 708 1.69 7.37 -2.54
N MET A 709 2.58 7.20 -3.52
CA MET A 709 3.93 7.75 -3.49
C MET A 709 3.98 9.28 -3.54
N GLY A 710 4.57 9.87 -2.51
CA GLY A 710 4.60 11.32 -2.34
C GLY A 710 3.20 11.94 -2.31
N ASN A 711 3.02 13.06 -3.01
CA ASN A 711 1.72 13.70 -3.23
C ASN A 711 0.93 13.00 -4.35
N SER A 712 0.04 12.08 -3.97
CA SER A 712 -0.66 11.17 -4.89
C SER A 712 -2.12 10.91 -4.44
N THR A 713 -2.69 9.74 -4.75
CA THR A 713 -4.04 9.30 -4.34
C THR A 713 -5.15 10.20 -4.91
N GLY A 714 -4.98 10.72 -6.12
CA GLY A 714 -6.03 11.39 -6.87
C GLY A 714 -7.12 10.41 -7.30
N ASN A 715 -8.32 10.92 -7.61
CA ASN A 715 -9.48 10.21 -8.15
C ASN A 715 -10.05 9.02 -7.32
N LEU A 716 -9.65 8.91 -6.04
CA LEU A 716 -10.10 7.83 -5.15
C LEU A 716 -11.63 7.76 -5.02
N LYS A 717 -12.30 8.93 -5.01
CA LYS A 717 -13.77 8.98 -4.95
C LYS A 717 -14.39 8.31 -6.17
N GLU A 718 -13.86 8.59 -7.36
CA GLU A 718 -14.36 8.06 -8.63
C GLU A 718 -14.19 6.54 -8.69
N PHE A 719 -13.05 5.99 -8.22
CA PHE A 719 -12.90 4.54 -8.06
C PHE A 719 -14.01 3.93 -7.22
N TRP A 720 -14.33 4.53 -6.06
CA TRP A 720 -15.33 3.98 -5.15
C TRP A 720 -16.77 4.16 -5.62
N ASP A 721 -17.05 5.20 -6.40
CA ASP A 721 -18.34 5.32 -7.09
C ASP A 721 -18.50 4.17 -8.10
N ILE A 722 -17.44 3.85 -8.86
CA ILE A 722 -17.43 2.72 -9.80
C ILE A 722 -17.52 1.38 -9.08
N PHE A 723 -16.73 1.16 -8.02
CA PHE A 723 -16.71 -0.11 -7.28
C PHE A 723 -18.08 -0.45 -6.67
N ARG A 724 -18.79 0.55 -6.14
CA ARG A 724 -20.14 0.36 -5.59
C ARG A 724 -21.19 0.12 -6.67
N ALA A 725 -21.04 0.73 -7.85
CA ALA A 725 -21.98 0.59 -8.95
C ALA A 725 -21.78 -0.69 -9.78
N THR A 726 -20.59 -1.29 -9.74
CA THR A 726 -20.22 -2.41 -10.62
C THR A 726 -20.37 -3.74 -9.89
N PRO A 727 -21.13 -4.71 -10.41
CA PRO A 727 -21.19 -6.08 -9.87
C PRO A 727 -19.80 -6.72 -9.75
N ARG A 728 -19.65 -7.71 -8.88
CA ARG A 728 -18.44 -8.51 -8.65
C ARG A 728 -17.23 -7.77 -8.10
N ILE A 729 -17.12 -6.44 -8.22
CA ILE A 729 -16.04 -5.67 -7.63
C ILE A 729 -16.22 -5.62 -6.10
N ILE A 730 -15.32 -6.23 -5.33
CA ILE A 730 -15.44 -6.31 -3.86
C ILE A 730 -14.62 -5.26 -3.11
N GLY A 731 -13.94 -4.36 -3.82
CA GLY A 731 -13.08 -3.32 -3.25
C GLY A 731 -11.60 -3.58 -3.56
N GLY A 732 -10.73 -3.15 -2.66
CA GLY A 732 -9.28 -3.25 -2.86
C GLY A 732 -8.46 -2.68 -1.72
N CYS A 733 -7.13 -2.83 -1.80
CA CYS A 733 -6.20 -2.34 -0.79
C CYS A 733 -5.29 -1.24 -1.35
N ILE A 734 -5.28 -0.06 -0.72
CA ILE A 734 -4.40 1.05 -1.12
C ILE A 734 -2.93 0.63 -0.95
N TRP A 735 -2.08 1.00 -1.90
CA TRP A 735 -0.62 0.89 -1.76
C TRP A 735 0.00 2.26 -1.41
N ASP A 736 0.52 2.49 -0.21
CA ASP A 736 0.42 1.65 0.98
C ASP A 736 0.19 2.49 2.26
N TYR A 737 0.28 1.88 3.44
CA TYR A 737 -0.02 2.56 4.70
C TYR A 737 1.05 3.61 5.07
N LYS A 738 2.34 3.25 5.11
CA LYS A 738 3.38 4.06 5.76
C LYS A 738 4.66 4.14 4.93
N ASP A 739 5.19 5.34 4.75
CA ASP A 739 6.49 5.56 4.10
C ASP A 739 7.61 4.80 4.82
N GLN A 740 8.38 4.04 4.06
CA GLN A 740 9.52 3.29 4.57
C GLN A 740 10.81 4.14 4.65
N GLY A 741 10.73 5.39 5.09
CA GLY A 741 11.91 6.23 5.35
C GLY A 741 12.62 5.81 6.64
N LEU A 742 13.94 5.69 6.62
CA LEU A 742 14.76 5.41 7.81
C LEU A 742 15.36 6.70 8.36
N LEU A 743 15.28 6.94 9.66
CA LEU A 743 15.84 8.15 10.27
C LEU A 743 17.37 8.11 10.22
N LYS A 744 17.96 9.14 9.65
CA LYS A 744 19.41 9.35 9.60
C LYS A 744 19.74 10.78 10.04
N THR A 745 20.97 11.00 10.49
CA THR A 745 21.47 12.32 10.87
C THR A 745 22.53 12.77 9.87
N ASP A 746 22.45 14.02 9.42
CA ASP A 746 23.45 14.63 8.55
C ASP A 746 24.73 15.02 9.32
N SER A 747 25.72 15.58 8.62
CA SER A 747 26.99 16.02 9.24
C SER A 747 26.85 17.20 10.21
N CYS A 748 25.71 17.89 10.19
CA CYS A 748 25.40 19.05 11.03
C CYS A 748 24.56 18.66 12.26
N GLY A 749 24.14 17.40 12.39
CA GLY A 749 23.28 16.93 13.48
C GLY A 749 21.77 17.00 13.20
N THR A 750 21.37 17.33 11.97
CA THR A 750 19.95 17.41 11.57
C THR A 750 19.43 16.03 11.19
N GLY A 751 18.30 15.63 11.78
CA GLY A 751 17.60 14.41 11.39
C GLY A 751 16.86 14.57 10.06
N TYR A 752 16.92 13.55 9.20
CA TYR A 752 16.12 13.44 7.98
C TYR A 752 15.75 11.97 7.73
N TYR A 753 14.70 11.74 6.93
CA TYR A 753 14.32 10.40 6.49
C TYR A 753 15.09 10.04 5.23
N ALA A 754 15.97 9.06 5.36
CA ALA A 754 16.76 8.47 4.29
C ALA A 754 15.94 7.41 3.53
N TYR A 755 16.24 7.28 2.24
CA TYR A 755 15.72 6.27 1.33
C TYR A 755 16.87 5.62 0.53
N GLY A 756 16.56 4.79 -0.47
CA GLY A 756 17.59 4.09 -1.24
C GLY A 756 18.68 4.99 -1.82
N GLY A 757 19.93 4.62 -1.59
CA GLY A 757 21.16 5.30 -2.00
C GLY A 757 21.80 6.11 -0.88
N ASP A 758 21.06 6.45 0.17
CA ASP A 758 21.57 7.31 1.25
C ASP A 758 22.51 6.57 2.22
N PHE A 759 22.56 5.23 2.20
CA PHE A 759 23.45 4.45 3.05
C PHE A 759 24.75 4.06 2.33
N GLY A 760 24.89 4.40 1.04
CA GLY A 760 26.05 4.10 0.21
C GLY A 760 25.92 2.82 -0.61
N GLU A 761 24.73 2.23 -0.64
CA GLU A 761 24.39 1.09 -1.48
C GLU A 761 24.49 1.45 -2.97
N LYS A 762 25.03 0.53 -3.77
CA LYS A 762 25.22 0.74 -5.21
C LYS A 762 23.98 0.37 -6.04
N LEU A 763 23.21 -0.59 -5.57
CA LEU A 763 22.00 -1.09 -6.22
C LEU A 763 20.80 -0.67 -5.36
N HIS A 764 20.05 0.32 -5.83
CA HIS A 764 18.88 0.86 -5.14
C HIS A 764 17.86 1.46 -6.11
N ASP A 765 16.62 1.65 -5.64
CA ASP A 765 15.52 2.26 -6.43
C ASP A 765 15.10 3.65 -5.91
N SER A 766 15.98 4.28 -5.13
CA SER A 766 15.82 5.64 -4.61
C SER A 766 14.60 5.76 -3.67
N ASN A 767 13.75 6.77 -3.87
CA ASN A 767 12.60 7.08 -3.02
C ASN A 767 11.38 6.19 -3.30
N PHE A 768 11.52 5.10 -4.08
CA PHE A 768 10.40 4.22 -4.43
C PHE A 768 9.82 3.48 -3.22
N CYS A 769 10.45 3.56 -2.04
CA CYS A 769 9.97 3.05 -0.75
C CYS A 769 9.05 4.02 0.02
N LEU A 770 8.70 5.18 -0.55
CA LEU A 770 7.96 6.25 0.11
C LEU A 770 6.53 6.36 -0.43
N ASN A 771 5.77 5.28 -0.27
CA ASN A 771 4.47 5.03 -0.90
C ASN A 771 3.28 5.23 0.04
N GLY A 772 3.52 5.71 1.25
CA GLY A 772 2.53 5.69 2.32
C GLY A 772 1.53 6.83 2.25
N ILE A 773 0.27 6.56 2.58
CA ILE A 773 -0.71 7.58 2.97
C ILE A 773 -0.45 8.15 4.39
N VAL A 774 0.55 7.60 5.10
CA VAL A 774 1.09 8.03 6.38
C VAL A 774 2.60 8.24 6.24
N ALA A 775 3.12 9.30 6.85
CA ALA A 775 4.56 9.60 6.84
C ALA A 775 5.35 8.59 7.70
N SER A 776 6.68 8.57 7.55
CA SER A 776 7.54 7.61 8.27
C SER A 776 7.46 7.71 9.79
N ASP A 777 7.12 8.88 10.35
CA ASP A 777 6.88 9.08 11.79
C ASP A 777 5.49 8.66 12.28
N GLY A 778 4.62 8.17 11.40
CA GLY A 778 3.24 7.82 11.72
C GLY A 778 2.24 8.98 11.63
N ARG A 779 2.67 10.17 11.19
CA ARG A 779 1.77 11.31 10.96
C ARG A 779 0.87 11.06 9.73
N PRO A 780 -0.46 11.24 9.86
CA PRO A 780 -1.37 11.17 8.72
C PRO A 780 -0.99 12.17 7.63
N LYS A 781 -0.82 11.72 6.37
CA LYS A 781 -0.68 12.62 5.23
C LYS A 781 -2.06 13.06 4.72
N PRO A 782 -2.16 14.13 3.94
CA PRO A 782 -3.42 14.61 3.38
C PRO A 782 -4.25 13.54 2.66
N ALA A 783 -3.61 12.58 1.97
CA ALA A 783 -4.28 11.49 1.28
C ALA A 783 -5.21 10.64 2.18
N ILE A 784 -4.82 10.33 3.41
CA ILE A 784 -5.63 9.46 4.29
C ILE A 784 -6.95 10.12 4.73
N TYR A 785 -7.04 11.45 4.72
CA TYR A 785 -8.29 12.17 4.99
C TYR A 785 -9.29 12.04 3.84
N GLU A 786 -8.80 11.94 2.59
CA GLU A 786 -9.63 11.57 1.43
C GLU A 786 -10.17 10.15 1.62
N CYS A 787 -9.31 9.19 1.98
CA CYS A 787 -9.71 7.82 2.29
C CYS A 787 -10.81 7.78 3.36
N LYS A 788 -10.62 8.51 4.47
CA LYS A 788 -11.60 8.55 5.57
C LYS A 788 -12.99 8.97 5.10
N ARG A 789 -13.09 10.00 4.24
CA ARG A 789 -14.37 10.47 3.69
C ARG A 789 -14.97 9.49 2.69
N VAL A 790 -14.17 8.97 1.76
CA VAL A 790 -14.64 8.03 0.73
C VAL A 790 -15.15 6.72 1.36
N PHE A 791 -14.49 6.26 2.43
CA PHE A 791 -14.74 4.99 3.11
C PHE A 791 -15.77 5.07 4.24
N GLN A 792 -16.23 6.27 4.58
CA GLN A 792 -17.11 6.47 5.72
C GLN A 792 -18.42 5.68 5.56
N PRO A 793 -18.94 5.12 6.67
CA PRO A 793 -20.10 4.24 6.63
C PRO A 793 -21.44 4.99 6.50
N VAL A 794 -21.44 6.32 6.47
CA VAL A 794 -22.66 7.13 6.31
C VAL A 794 -22.54 8.04 5.10
N GLY A 795 -23.40 7.83 4.10
CA GLY A 795 -23.56 8.71 2.96
C GLY A 795 -24.60 9.78 3.24
N CYS A 796 -24.43 10.95 2.64
CA CYS A 796 -25.41 12.02 2.73
C CYS A 796 -25.55 12.77 1.40
N GLU A 797 -26.78 13.16 1.05
CA GLU A 797 -27.08 13.97 -0.13
C GLU A 797 -28.04 15.09 0.25
N TYR A 798 -27.79 16.31 -0.25
CA TYR A 798 -28.66 17.47 -0.04
C TYR A 798 -29.42 17.81 -1.33
N PRO A 799 -30.64 17.29 -1.53
CA PRO A 799 -31.48 17.64 -2.68
C PRO A 799 -32.04 19.08 -2.64
N GLY A 800 -31.89 19.80 -1.52
CA GLY A 800 -32.42 21.16 -1.35
C GLY A 800 -33.62 21.23 -0.39
N GLN A 801 -34.17 22.43 -0.21
CA GLN A 801 -35.37 22.71 0.60
C GLN A 801 -35.27 22.26 2.08
N GLY A 802 -34.04 22.18 2.62
CA GLY A 802 -33.84 21.72 4.00
C GLY A 802 -34.04 20.22 4.20
N ARG A 803 -34.11 19.41 3.13
CA ARG A 803 -34.16 17.95 3.23
C ARG A 803 -32.79 17.36 2.93
N ILE A 804 -32.33 16.43 3.77
CA ILE A 804 -31.08 15.69 3.58
C ILE A 804 -31.39 14.20 3.54
N ARG A 805 -31.00 13.51 2.46
CA ARG A 805 -31.03 12.05 2.38
C ARG A 805 -29.80 11.51 3.09
N ILE A 806 -30.02 10.54 3.97
CA ILE A 806 -29.00 9.82 4.72
C ILE A 806 -29.03 8.37 4.27
N SER A 807 -27.86 7.83 3.93
CA SER A 807 -27.69 6.43 3.56
C SER A 807 -26.77 5.75 4.57
N ASN A 808 -27.31 4.76 5.28
CA ASN A 808 -26.51 3.94 6.17
C ASN A 808 -25.83 2.82 5.38
N ARG A 809 -24.52 2.98 5.14
CA ARG A 809 -23.70 2.00 4.41
C ARG A 809 -23.07 0.94 5.33
N HIS A 810 -23.42 0.95 6.62
CA HIS A 810 -23.05 -0.15 7.51
C HIS A 810 -23.69 -1.46 7.06
N ALA A 811 -22.94 -2.55 7.19
CA ALA A 811 -23.42 -3.90 6.87
C ALA A 811 -24.32 -4.47 7.98
N VAL A 812 -24.05 -4.14 9.24
CA VAL A 812 -24.81 -4.65 10.40
C VAL A 812 -25.21 -3.58 11.42
N LYS A 813 -24.52 -2.43 11.48
CA LYS A 813 -24.83 -1.38 12.47
C LYS A 813 -25.98 -0.44 12.09
N SER A 814 -26.76 -0.07 13.10
CA SER A 814 -27.75 1.03 13.03
C SER A 814 -27.09 2.38 13.34
N LEU A 815 -27.64 3.46 12.79
CA LEU A 815 -27.18 4.83 13.10
C LEU A 815 -27.52 5.28 14.54
N ALA A 816 -28.26 4.49 15.31
CA ALA A 816 -28.63 4.82 16.69
C ALA A 816 -27.42 4.90 17.65
N GLY A 817 -26.29 4.28 17.26
CA GLY A 817 -25.01 4.34 17.98
C GLY A 817 -24.25 5.65 17.83
N TYR A 818 -24.79 6.62 17.08
CA TYR A 818 -24.15 7.91 16.85
C TYR A 818 -24.97 9.07 17.43
N ASP A 819 -24.23 10.05 17.97
CA ASP A 819 -24.73 11.40 18.14
C ASP A 819 -24.53 12.17 16.83
N VAL A 820 -25.60 12.80 16.33
CA VAL A 820 -25.54 13.54 15.06
C VAL A 820 -25.55 15.04 15.33
N MET A 821 -24.48 15.72 14.94
CA MET A 821 -24.33 17.17 15.09
C MET A 821 -24.55 17.86 13.75
N LEU A 822 -25.44 18.85 13.72
CA LEU A 822 -25.70 19.74 12.58
C LEU A 822 -25.06 21.11 12.85
N THR A 823 -24.10 21.49 12.02
CA THR A 823 -23.40 22.78 12.10
C THR A 823 -23.72 23.63 10.89
N PHE A 824 -24.07 24.90 11.11
CA PHE A 824 -24.24 25.91 10.07
C PHE A 824 -23.07 26.88 10.08
N ARG A 825 -22.57 27.19 8.88
CA ARG A 825 -21.50 28.18 8.67
C ARG A 825 -21.96 29.29 7.75
N GLU A 826 -21.70 30.55 8.13
CA GLU A 826 -21.90 31.75 7.31
C GLU A 826 -20.52 32.27 6.88
N ASN A 827 -20.26 32.29 5.57
CA ASN A 827 -18.98 32.69 4.97
C ASN A 827 -17.78 31.97 5.61
N GLY A 828 -17.94 30.67 5.87
CA GLY A 828 -16.94 29.80 6.49
C GLY A 828 -16.86 29.86 8.01
N PHE A 829 -17.51 30.83 8.66
CA PHE A 829 -17.55 30.95 10.13
C PHE A 829 -18.72 30.20 10.72
N GLU A 830 -18.49 29.46 11.81
CA GLU A 830 -19.57 28.81 12.56
C GLU A 830 -20.54 29.84 13.13
N ILE A 831 -21.85 29.59 12.94
CA ILE A 831 -22.92 30.42 13.51
C ILE A 831 -23.86 29.66 14.43
N ALA A 832 -24.01 28.35 14.23
CA ALA A 832 -24.82 27.49 15.08
C ALA A 832 -24.36 26.03 14.96
N THR A 833 -24.39 25.31 16.08
CA THR A 833 -24.20 23.86 16.13
C THR A 833 -25.30 23.27 17.01
N LEU A 834 -26.01 22.27 16.51
CA LEU A 834 -27.19 21.67 17.13
C LEU A 834 -27.05 20.15 17.12
N LYS A 835 -27.36 19.51 18.25
CA LYS A 835 -27.53 18.06 18.28
C LYS A 835 -28.90 17.70 17.70
N LEU A 836 -28.94 16.80 16.72
CA LEU A 836 -30.18 16.26 16.18
C LEU A 836 -30.72 15.13 17.08
N PRO A 837 -32.04 14.83 17.01
CA PRO A 837 -32.60 13.66 17.66
C PRO A 837 -31.91 12.36 17.23
N ASP A 838 -31.98 11.34 18.08
CA ASP A 838 -31.43 10.02 17.80
C ASP A 838 -31.98 9.45 16.49
N MET A 839 -31.08 8.93 15.67
CA MET A 839 -31.38 8.47 14.31
C MET A 839 -31.41 6.94 14.25
N HIS A 840 -32.59 6.35 14.10
CA HIS A 840 -32.78 4.89 14.07
C HIS A 840 -32.82 4.33 12.64
N VAL A 841 -31.80 4.64 11.83
CA VAL A 841 -31.69 4.10 10.47
C VAL A 841 -30.95 2.77 10.52
N ALA A 842 -31.63 1.69 10.16
CA ALA A 842 -31.06 0.34 10.14
C ALA A 842 -29.89 0.21 9.15
N ALA A 843 -29.07 -0.82 9.30
CA ALA A 843 -27.98 -1.15 8.38
C ALA A 843 -28.50 -1.30 6.94
N GLY A 844 -27.78 -0.75 5.97
CA GLY A 844 -28.16 -0.75 4.55
C GLY A 844 -29.39 0.09 4.18
N ALA A 845 -30.05 0.75 5.14
CA ALA A 845 -31.26 1.51 4.90
C ALA A 845 -30.97 3.00 4.64
N ASP A 846 -31.91 3.64 3.93
CA ASP A 846 -31.93 5.07 3.70
C ASP A 846 -33.00 5.76 4.56
N SER A 847 -32.79 7.05 4.81
CA SER A 847 -33.79 7.93 5.42
C SER A 847 -33.67 9.35 4.88
N VAL A 848 -34.69 10.17 5.10
CA VAL A 848 -34.67 11.59 4.78
C VAL A 848 -34.97 12.36 6.06
N ILE A 849 -34.08 13.28 6.43
CA ILE A 849 -34.30 14.21 7.54
C ILE A 849 -34.68 15.58 7.02
N ASP A 850 -35.60 16.22 7.73
CA ASP A 850 -35.99 17.61 7.49
C ASP A 850 -35.35 18.52 8.54
N ILE A 851 -34.50 19.43 8.07
CA ILE A 851 -33.83 20.45 8.85
C ILE A 851 -34.40 21.85 8.60
N SER A 852 -35.44 22.01 7.78
CA SER A 852 -36.01 23.31 7.37
C SER A 852 -36.31 24.23 8.57
N ALA A 853 -36.95 23.71 9.62
CA ALA A 853 -37.26 24.46 10.84
C ALA A 853 -36.02 24.87 11.68
N ARG A 854 -34.85 24.30 11.37
CA ARG A 854 -33.57 24.56 12.06
C ARG A 854 -32.64 25.45 11.22
N VAL A 855 -32.98 25.70 9.95
CA VAL A 855 -32.16 26.54 9.07
C VAL A 855 -32.19 27.98 9.58
N PRO A 856 -31.03 28.61 9.85
CA PRO A 856 -31.00 29.99 10.29
C PRO A 856 -31.49 30.94 9.18
N ALA A 857 -31.87 32.16 9.55
CA ALA A 857 -32.24 33.18 8.57
C ALA A 857 -31.05 33.50 7.64
N LEU A 858 -31.14 33.05 6.39
CA LEU A 858 -30.08 33.19 5.39
C LEU A 858 -30.06 34.62 4.83
N LYS A 859 -28.92 35.30 4.96
CA LYS A 859 -28.74 36.67 4.44
C LYS A 859 -28.42 36.64 2.95
N SER A 860 -29.11 37.47 2.17
CA SER A 860 -28.85 37.60 0.73
C SER A 860 -27.42 38.09 0.45
N GLY A 861 -26.74 37.39 -0.44
CA GLY A 861 -25.35 37.65 -0.84
C GLY A 861 -24.28 36.92 -0.03
N ASN A 862 -24.66 36.19 1.04
CA ASN A 862 -23.74 35.40 1.85
C ASN A 862 -23.74 33.92 1.44
N GLU A 863 -22.61 33.27 1.66
CA GLU A 863 -22.42 31.84 1.45
C GLU A 863 -22.75 31.08 2.75
N TYR A 864 -23.59 30.05 2.66
CA TYR A 864 -23.96 29.21 3.78
C TYR A 864 -23.67 27.75 3.50
N HIS A 865 -23.10 27.07 4.49
CA HIS A 865 -22.92 25.61 4.48
C HIS A 865 -23.66 24.99 5.66
N ALA A 866 -24.20 23.79 5.44
CA ALA A 866 -24.64 22.88 6.49
C ALA A 866 -23.69 21.69 6.54
N GLU A 867 -23.37 21.22 7.75
CA GLU A 867 -22.47 20.09 8.00
C GLU A 867 -23.14 19.13 8.98
N LEU A 868 -23.20 17.84 8.62
CA LEU A 868 -23.58 16.77 9.53
C LEU A 868 -22.34 15.99 9.96
N ARG A 869 -22.18 15.78 11.27
CA ARG A 869 -21.14 14.92 11.84
C ARG A 869 -21.77 13.79 12.65
N PHE A 870 -21.29 12.56 12.45
CA PHE A 870 -21.72 11.36 13.16
C PHE A 870 -20.62 10.98 14.16
N LEU A 871 -20.89 11.21 15.44
CA LEU A 871 -19.96 11.02 16.55
C LEU A 871 -20.31 9.74 17.31
N LEU A 872 -19.32 8.94 17.70
CA LEU A 872 -19.56 7.78 18.56
C LEU A 872 -20.27 8.20 19.85
N LYS A 873 -21.41 7.58 20.17
CA LYS A 873 -22.15 7.85 21.42
C LYS A 873 -21.39 7.32 22.65
N GLU A 874 -20.69 6.21 22.49
CA GLU A 874 -19.92 5.53 23.54
C GLU A 874 -18.48 5.27 23.08
N ALA A 875 -17.57 5.10 24.03
CA ALA A 875 -16.20 4.72 23.71
C ALA A 875 -16.14 3.26 23.23
N VAL A 876 -15.26 2.99 22.27
CA VAL A 876 -14.95 1.66 21.74
C VAL A 876 -13.44 1.43 21.86
N PRO A 877 -12.93 0.18 21.78
CA PRO A 877 -11.50 -0.10 22.01
C PRO A 877 -10.53 0.74 21.16
N TRP A 878 -10.94 1.16 19.97
CA TRP A 878 -10.12 1.92 19.02
C TRP A 878 -10.37 3.45 19.03
N ALA A 879 -11.40 3.97 19.71
CA ALA A 879 -11.68 5.40 19.75
C ALA A 879 -12.55 5.83 20.95
N PRO A 880 -12.36 7.05 21.48
CA PRO A 880 -13.20 7.58 22.56
C PRO A 880 -14.62 7.93 22.08
N ALA A 881 -15.55 8.06 23.03
CA ALA A 881 -16.85 8.69 22.78
C ALA A 881 -16.65 10.11 22.21
N GLY A 882 -17.51 10.53 21.30
CA GLY A 882 -17.39 11.81 20.58
C GLY A 882 -16.50 11.76 19.34
N PHE A 883 -15.84 10.64 19.03
CA PHE A 883 -15.02 10.50 17.82
C PHE A 883 -15.87 10.61 16.55
N VAL A 884 -15.46 11.47 15.60
CA VAL A 884 -16.16 11.65 14.32
C VAL A 884 -15.81 10.52 13.35
N VAL A 885 -16.81 9.68 13.07
CA VAL A 885 -16.70 8.54 12.13
C VAL A 885 -17.03 8.97 10.70
N ALA A 886 -18.06 9.81 10.53
CA ALA A 886 -18.48 10.31 9.23
C ALA A 886 -18.82 11.81 9.32
N ALA A 887 -18.55 12.55 8.24
CA ALA A 887 -18.94 13.94 8.11
C ALA A 887 -19.39 14.24 6.68
N CYS A 888 -20.36 15.13 6.53
CA CYS A 888 -20.90 15.54 5.23
C CYS A 888 -21.18 17.05 5.27
N GLN A 889 -20.56 17.83 4.37
CA GLN A 889 -20.84 19.26 4.22
C GLN A 889 -21.52 19.54 2.87
N PHE A 890 -22.51 20.45 2.87
CA PHE A 890 -23.26 20.84 1.69
C PHE A 890 -23.40 22.36 1.60
N PRO A 891 -23.29 22.95 0.40
CA PRO A 891 -23.66 24.35 0.18
C PRO A 891 -25.18 24.50 0.25
N MET A 892 -25.64 25.44 1.08
CA MET A 892 -27.06 25.81 1.18
C MET A 892 -27.41 26.99 0.28
N THR A 893 -26.45 27.87 0.03
CA THR A 893 -26.54 28.98 -0.92
C THR A 893 -25.39 28.89 -1.91
N GLY A 894 -25.44 29.71 -2.97
CA GLY A 894 -24.29 29.88 -3.87
C GLY A 894 -23.14 30.64 -3.19
N LEU A 895 -22.04 30.77 -3.92
CA LEU A 895 -20.90 31.59 -3.50
C LEU A 895 -21.36 33.00 -3.10
N ALA A 896 -20.70 33.54 -2.07
CA ALA A 896 -20.96 34.90 -1.64
C ALA A 896 -20.69 35.87 -2.80
N ARG A 897 -21.60 36.81 -3.03
CA ARG A 897 -21.41 37.86 -4.04
C ARG A 897 -20.75 39.04 -3.35
N GLY A 898 -19.46 39.22 -3.59
CA GLY A 898 -18.72 40.39 -3.12
C GLY A 898 -19.45 41.67 -3.56
N ARG A 899 -19.75 42.56 -2.61
CA ARG A 899 -20.31 43.87 -2.92
C ARG A 899 -19.17 44.82 -3.22
N ILE A 900 -18.87 45.05 -4.49
CA ILE A 900 -17.99 46.14 -4.89
C ILE A 900 -18.66 47.44 -4.44
N GLN A 901 -18.06 48.09 -3.44
CA GLN A 901 -18.56 49.37 -2.96
C GLN A 901 -17.86 50.48 -3.72
N HIS A 902 -18.59 51.12 -4.65
CA HIS A 902 -18.17 52.35 -5.28
C HIS A 902 -18.25 53.49 -4.27
N GLY A 903 -17.09 53.91 -3.76
CA GLY A 903 -16.94 55.06 -2.89
C GLY A 903 -16.07 56.13 -3.53
N LYS A 904 -16.10 57.36 -3.01
CA LYS A 904 -15.14 58.40 -3.41
C LYS A 904 -13.74 57.96 -2.99
N LEU A 905 -12.96 57.45 -3.95
CA LEU A 905 -11.60 57.00 -3.70
C LEU A 905 -10.64 58.21 -3.54
N PRO A 906 -9.63 58.11 -2.66
CA PRO A 906 -8.56 59.10 -2.60
C PRO A 906 -7.85 59.26 -3.94
N ALA A 907 -7.30 60.46 -4.19
CA ALA A 907 -6.49 60.69 -5.38
C ALA A 907 -5.17 59.90 -5.32
N LEU A 908 -4.69 59.48 -6.48
CA LEU A 908 -3.42 58.78 -6.68
C LEU A 908 -2.41 59.72 -7.36
N THR A 909 -1.13 59.56 -7.03
CA THR A 909 -0.03 60.20 -7.77
C THR A 909 0.71 59.15 -8.57
N THR A 910 0.90 59.40 -9.86
CA THR A 910 1.67 58.54 -10.78
C THR A 910 2.95 59.22 -11.21
N ARG A 911 4.06 58.49 -11.23
CA ARG A 911 5.34 58.92 -11.82
C ARG A 911 5.90 57.81 -12.68
N GLU A 912 6.51 58.16 -13.81
CA GLU A 912 7.27 57.24 -14.65
C GLU A 912 8.76 57.51 -14.40
N ASP A 913 9.32 56.84 -13.39
CA ASP A 913 10.72 56.98 -12.97
C ASP A 913 11.49 55.74 -13.44
N GLU A 914 12.19 55.77 -14.58
CA GLU A 914 12.92 54.60 -15.10
C GLU A 914 13.85 53.97 -14.02
N PRO A 915 13.78 52.65 -13.77
CA PRO A 915 13.08 51.62 -14.56
C PRO A 915 11.64 51.29 -14.14
N HIS A 916 10.95 52.15 -13.40
CA HIS A 916 9.66 51.88 -12.75
C HIS A 916 8.52 52.85 -13.13
N ILE A 917 7.29 52.35 -13.07
CA ILE A 917 6.09 53.18 -12.88
C ILE A 917 5.75 53.16 -11.40
N VAL A 918 5.69 54.33 -10.77
CA VAL A 918 5.46 54.51 -9.34
C VAL A 918 4.05 55.06 -9.12
N ILE A 919 3.23 54.32 -8.35
CA ILE A 919 1.90 54.76 -7.94
C ILE A 919 1.90 54.96 -6.43
N THR A 920 1.57 56.16 -5.97
CA THR A 920 1.54 56.51 -4.55
C THR A 920 0.15 56.97 -4.13
N GLY A 921 -0.33 56.44 -3.00
CA GLY A 921 -1.55 56.90 -2.34
C GLY A 921 -1.31 57.11 -0.85
N LYS A 922 -2.38 57.30 -0.08
CA LYS A 922 -2.26 57.55 1.36
C LYS A 922 -1.81 56.28 2.09
N GLY A 923 -0.54 56.25 2.52
CA GLY A 923 0.01 55.17 3.33
C GLY A 923 0.44 53.93 2.53
N PHE A 924 0.48 53.99 1.20
CA PHE A 924 1.00 52.91 0.36
C PHE A 924 1.74 53.44 -0.88
N ARG A 925 2.64 52.60 -1.41
CA ARG A 925 3.42 52.85 -2.63
C ARG A 925 3.55 51.55 -3.42
N ILE A 926 3.34 51.61 -4.73
CA ILE A 926 3.43 50.47 -5.64
C ILE A 926 4.43 50.77 -6.74
N LEU A 927 5.31 49.80 -7.03
CA LEU A 927 6.27 49.87 -8.13
C LEU A 927 5.93 48.81 -9.17
N PHE A 928 5.79 49.24 -10.42
CA PHE A 928 5.76 48.36 -11.58
C PHE A 928 7.09 48.45 -12.31
N ASP A 929 7.78 47.33 -12.49
CA ASP A 929 9.06 47.30 -13.20
C ASP A 929 8.80 47.27 -14.71
N ARG A 930 9.33 48.23 -15.46
CA ARG A 930 9.11 48.37 -16.91
C ARG A 930 9.85 47.31 -17.72
N ARG A 931 10.83 46.61 -17.13
CA ARG A 931 11.63 45.58 -17.79
C ARG A 931 10.87 44.26 -17.90
N ASN A 932 10.06 43.94 -16.88
CA ASN A 932 9.27 42.70 -16.84
C ASN A 932 7.76 42.94 -16.83
N GLY A 933 7.30 44.18 -16.62
CA GLY A 933 5.89 44.59 -16.67
C GLY A 933 5.07 44.19 -15.44
N ALA A 934 5.71 43.71 -14.38
CA ALA A 934 5.04 43.18 -13.19
C ALA A 934 4.94 44.24 -12.08
N LEU A 935 3.94 44.08 -11.21
CA LEU A 935 3.99 44.67 -9.86
C LEU A 935 5.20 44.06 -9.14
N ALA A 936 6.24 44.86 -8.90
CA ALA A 936 7.51 44.44 -8.34
C ALA A 936 7.61 44.71 -6.83
N SER A 937 6.90 45.73 -6.33
CA SER A 937 6.87 46.09 -4.92
C SER A 937 5.52 46.67 -4.53
N LEU A 938 5.02 46.29 -3.36
CA LEU A 938 3.87 46.91 -2.69
C LEU A 938 4.27 47.21 -1.25
N THR A 939 4.45 48.50 -0.94
CA THR A 939 4.67 48.99 0.42
C THR A 939 3.36 49.50 1.00
N SER A 940 3.03 49.11 2.23
CA SER A 940 1.83 49.56 2.95
C SER A 940 2.17 49.80 4.42
N GLY A 941 1.80 50.96 4.95
CA GLY A 941 2.07 51.31 6.35
C GLY A 941 3.56 51.49 6.68
N GLY A 942 4.42 51.68 5.67
CA GLY A 942 5.87 51.78 5.82
C GLY A 942 6.62 50.47 5.57
N GLU A 943 5.92 49.34 5.53
CA GLU A 943 6.50 48.00 5.34
C GLU A 943 6.24 47.47 3.93
N GLU A 944 7.21 46.77 3.35
CA GLU A 944 7.08 46.13 2.04
C GLU A 944 6.43 44.76 2.19
N VAL A 945 5.24 44.55 1.61
CA VAL A 945 4.50 43.28 1.71
C VAL A 945 4.68 42.39 0.49
N VAL A 946 4.75 42.96 -0.72
CA VAL A 946 5.19 42.26 -1.93
C VAL A 946 6.61 42.73 -2.23
N VAL A 947 7.55 41.79 -2.25
CA VAL A 947 9.01 42.04 -2.35
C VAL A 947 9.61 41.52 -3.66
N GLY A 948 8.78 40.97 -4.56
CA GLY A 948 9.20 40.51 -5.87
C GLY A 948 8.07 40.46 -6.88
N PRO A 949 8.40 40.26 -8.17
CA PRO A 949 7.48 40.48 -9.28
C PRO A 949 6.30 39.50 -9.28
N LEU A 950 5.08 40.03 -9.40
CA LEU A 950 3.85 39.26 -9.63
C LEU A 950 3.64 38.98 -11.13
N LEU A 951 4.01 37.78 -11.56
CA LEU A 951 4.04 37.37 -12.97
C LEU A 951 3.05 36.23 -13.26
N PRO A 952 2.56 36.07 -14.51
CA PRO A 952 1.86 34.86 -14.94
C PRO A 952 2.72 33.62 -14.70
N SER A 953 2.11 32.52 -14.24
CA SER A 953 2.79 31.26 -13.93
C SER A 953 1.93 30.08 -14.39
N PHE A 954 2.53 29.18 -15.17
CA PHE A 954 1.84 28.07 -15.85
C PHE A 954 2.41 26.69 -15.50
N THR A 955 3.37 26.62 -14.58
CA THR A 955 4.07 25.40 -14.19
C THR A 955 3.97 25.16 -12.69
N ARG A 956 4.18 23.91 -12.26
CA ARG A 956 4.32 23.53 -10.85
C ARG A 956 5.53 22.62 -10.66
N PRO A 957 6.12 22.55 -9.46
CA PRO A 957 7.04 21.47 -9.10
C PRO A 957 6.45 20.09 -9.39
N LEU A 958 7.29 19.15 -9.83
CA LEU A 958 6.85 17.80 -10.20
C LEU A 958 6.57 16.98 -8.94
N THR A 959 5.43 16.28 -8.90
CA THR A 959 5.19 15.18 -7.95
C THR A 959 6.00 13.93 -8.34
N ASP A 960 6.03 12.89 -7.51
CA ASP A 960 6.60 11.60 -7.93
C ASP A 960 5.83 10.97 -9.10
N ASN A 961 4.49 11.09 -9.14
CA ASN A 961 3.68 10.69 -10.29
C ASN A 961 4.11 11.40 -11.57
N ASP A 962 4.38 12.70 -11.47
CA ASP A 962 4.87 13.51 -12.59
C ASP A 962 6.31 13.12 -12.97
N ARG A 963 7.20 12.97 -11.99
CA ARG A 963 8.65 12.74 -12.21
C ARG A 963 8.95 11.34 -12.75
N ARG A 964 8.36 10.30 -12.15
CA ARG A 964 8.65 8.89 -12.43
C ARG A 964 7.68 8.26 -13.42
N GLY A 965 6.40 8.60 -13.31
CA GLY A 965 5.33 8.07 -14.16
C GLY A 965 5.25 8.74 -15.52
N TRP A 966 4.29 9.65 -15.67
CA TRP A 966 3.84 10.14 -16.98
C TRP A 966 4.64 11.34 -17.53
N LYS A 967 5.58 11.92 -16.76
CA LYS A 967 6.60 12.88 -17.26
C LYS A 967 6.04 14.11 -18.00
N PRO A 968 5.21 14.96 -17.34
CA PRO A 968 4.64 16.15 -17.98
C PRO A 968 5.67 17.15 -18.47
N HIS A 969 6.85 17.23 -17.85
CA HIS A 969 7.92 18.11 -18.29
C HIS A 969 8.45 17.77 -19.70
N LEU A 970 8.22 16.55 -20.19
CA LEU A 970 8.52 16.14 -21.57
C LEU A 970 7.30 16.25 -22.49
N ILE A 971 6.11 15.85 -22.00
CA ILE A 971 4.88 15.83 -22.80
C ILE A 971 4.31 17.25 -23.01
N MET A 972 4.56 18.15 -22.06
CA MET A 972 4.11 19.54 -22.02
C MET A 972 5.31 20.49 -22.03
N GLU A 973 6.37 20.11 -22.74
CA GLU A 973 7.65 20.83 -22.75
C GLU A 973 7.47 22.31 -23.10
N GLU A 974 6.56 22.65 -24.01
CA GLU A 974 6.30 24.04 -24.38
C GLU A 974 5.91 24.92 -23.18
N TRP A 975 5.15 24.38 -22.22
CA TRP A 975 4.77 25.09 -21.00
C TRP A 975 5.91 25.13 -19.97
N TYR A 976 6.67 24.05 -19.82
CA TYR A 976 7.78 23.98 -18.86
C TYR A 976 9.01 24.80 -19.29
N GLN A 977 9.18 25.05 -20.59
CA GLN A 977 10.23 25.92 -21.12
C GLN A 977 9.77 27.38 -21.29
N ALA A 978 8.46 27.64 -21.27
CA ALA A 978 7.93 28.97 -21.43
C ALA A 978 8.35 29.91 -20.29
N LYS A 979 8.79 31.10 -20.66
CA LYS A 979 8.99 32.22 -19.72
C LYS A 979 8.21 33.40 -20.27
N PRO A 980 7.23 33.96 -19.54
CA PRO A 980 6.51 35.14 -19.99
C PRO A 980 7.46 36.29 -20.31
N LEU A 981 7.52 36.70 -21.57
CA LEU A 981 8.35 37.80 -22.04
C LEU A 981 7.48 39.02 -22.28
N LEU A 982 7.80 40.14 -21.63
CA LEU A 982 7.09 41.40 -21.80
C LEU A 982 7.18 41.86 -23.27
N LYS A 983 6.03 42.14 -23.87
CA LYS A 983 5.90 42.78 -25.19
C LYS A 983 5.59 44.25 -25.07
N ASN A 984 4.71 44.61 -24.13
CA ASN A 984 4.28 45.99 -23.92
C ASN A 984 3.84 46.18 -22.47
N ILE A 985 4.09 47.37 -21.93
CA ILE A 985 3.49 47.87 -20.69
C ILE A 985 2.92 49.27 -20.96
N ALA A 986 1.67 49.49 -20.59
CA ALA A 986 0.99 50.76 -20.78
C ALA A 986 0.32 51.22 -19.48
N LEU A 987 0.58 52.48 -19.13
CA LEU A 987 -0.22 53.21 -18.14
C LEU A 987 -1.49 53.70 -18.84
N LEU A 988 -2.65 53.23 -18.39
CA LEU A 988 -3.95 53.63 -18.92
C LEU A 988 -4.56 54.74 -18.04
N THR A 989 -5.21 55.70 -18.69
CA THR A 989 -5.67 56.97 -18.10
C THR A 989 -6.46 56.79 -16.79
N PRO A 990 -6.23 57.62 -15.76
CA PRO A 990 -6.97 57.53 -14.50
C PRO A 990 -8.47 57.76 -14.68
N GLU A 991 -9.30 56.86 -14.13
CA GLU A 991 -10.67 57.20 -13.75
C GLU A 991 -10.63 57.83 -12.34
N SER A 992 -11.71 58.45 -11.84
CA SER A 992 -11.64 59.20 -10.57
C SER A 992 -11.21 58.33 -9.39
N GLY A 993 -9.92 58.39 -9.02
CA GLY A 993 -9.33 57.67 -7.88
C GLY A 993 -8.82 56.25 -8.17
N THR A 994 -8.69 55.83 -9.44
CA THR A 994 -8.03 54.57 -9.84
C THR A 994 -7.00 54.80 -10.94
N VAL A 995 -5.99 53.93 -11.02
CA VAL A 995 -4.97 53.92 -12.09
C VAL A 995 -4.82 52.50 -12.62
N LYS A 996 -4.74 52.33 -13.95
CA LYS A 996 -4.62 51.04 -14.61
C LYS A 996 -3.23 50.88 -15.25
N VAL A 997 -2.58 49.76 -15.02
CA VAL A 997 -1.35 49.34 -15.71
C VAL A 997 -1.66 48.04 -16.44
N LYS A 998 -1.49 48.02 -17.77
CA LYS A 998 -1.69 46.83 -18.60
C LYS A 998 -0.36 46.36 -19.15
N SER A 999 -0.04 45.09 -18.92
CA SER A 999 1.17 44.42 -19.42
C SER A 999 0.78 43.26 -20.31
N ARG A 1000 1.38 43.17 -21.50
CA ARG A 1000 1.19 42.06 -22.44
C ARG A 1000 2.45 41.21 -22.50
N TYR A 1001 2.27 39.90 -22.39
CA TYR A 1001 3.33 38.91 -22.42
C TYR A 1001 3.17 37.95 -23.60
N SER A 1002 4.28 37.63 -24.26
CA SER A 1002 4.38 36.42 -25.07
C SER A 1002 4.82 35.28 -24.16
N VAL A 1003 4.01 34.24 -24.04
CA VAL A 1003 4.31 33.07 -23.20
C VAL A 1003 4.97 31.98 -24.04
N ILE A 1004 4.30 31.57 -25.13
CA ILE A 1004 4.83 30.68 -26.16
C ILE A 1004 4.75 31.44 -27.48
N ALA A 1005 5.89 31.62 -28.15
CA ALA A 1005 5.99 32.48 -29.32
C ALA A 1005 4.94 32.10 -30.40
N GLY A 1006 4.03 33.03 -30.68
CA GLY A 1006 2.98 32.89 -31.70
C GLY A 1006 1.84 31.92 -31.36
N LYS A 1007 1.85 31.29 -30.17
CA LYS A 1007 0.85 30.30 -29.77
C LYS A 1007 0.18 30.58 -28.42
N ALA A 1008 0.82 31.33 -27.53
CA ALA A 1008 0.22 31.71 -26.26
C ALA A 1008 0.66 33.12 -25.83
N GLU A 1009 -0.32 33.97 -25.51
CA GLU A 1009 -0.14 35.32 -24.98
C GLU A 1009 -0.88 35.48 -23.64
N ALA A 1010 -0.39 36.35 -22.77
CA ALA A 1010 -1.07 36.72 -21.54
C ALA A 1010 -1.18 38.23 -21.40
N ASP A 1011 -2.38 38.74 -21.15
CA ASP A 1011 -2.63 40.13 -20.79
C ASP A 1011 -2.83 40.21 -19.26
N VAL A 1012 -2.04 41.02 -18.57
CA VAL A 1012 -2.19 41.28 -17.12
C VAL A 1012 -2.58 42.73 -16.91
N ILE A 1013 -3.70 42.96 -16.24
CA ILE A 1013 -4.26 44.27 -15.96
C ILE A 1013 -4.27 44.47 -14.44
N TYR A 1014 -3.49 45.44 -13.98
CA TYR A 1014 -3.49 45.89 -12.59
C TYR A 1014 -4.30 47.18 -12.49
N THR A 1015 -5.36 47.18 -11.69
CA THR A 1015 -6.13 48.39 -11.39
C THR A 1015 -5.91 48.74 -9.93
N VAL A 1016 -5.19 49.83 -9.67
CA VAL A 1016 -4.86 50.33 -8.34
C VAL A 1016 -5.90 51.35 -7.90
N ALA A 1017 -6.52 51.13 -6.75
CA ALA A 1017 -7.48 52.05 -6.15
C ALA A 1017 -6.80 52.96 -5.11
N GLY A 1018 -7.34 54.17 -4.91
CA GLY A 1018 -6.85 55.18 -3.96
C GLY A 1018 -6.73 54.75 -2.49
N ASN A 1019 -7.28 53.59 -2.13
CA ASN A 1019 -7.20 52.98 -0.80
C ASN A 1019 -6.10 51.91 -0.67
N GLY A 1020 -5.35 51.62 -1.73
CA GLY A 1020 -4.27 50.64 -1.76
C GLY A 1020 -4.66 49.25 -2.25
N THR A 1021 -5.96 49.00 -2.50
CA THR A 1021 -6.41 47.76 -3.12
C THR A 1021 -5.95 47.68 -4.57
N VAL A 1022 -5.42 46.53 -4.98
CA VAL A 1022 -5.05 46.25 -6.37
C VAL A 1022 -5.91 45.12 -6.91
N LYS A 1023 -6.76 45.42 -7.89
CA LYS A 1023 -7.43 44.38 -8.68
C LYS A 1023 -6.45 43.89 -9.75
N VAL A 1024 -6.25 42.59 -9.83
CA VAL A 1024 -5.40 41.95 -10.83
C VAL A 1024 -6.27 41.04 -11.68
N THR A 1025 -6.19 41.20 -12.99
CA THR A 1025 -6.83 40.32 -13.98
C THR A 1025 -5.75 39.80 -14.92
N CYS A 1026 -5.61 38.47 -15.01
CA CYS A 1026 -4.71 37.78 -15.93
C CYS A 1026 -5.54 37.00 -16.94
N GLU A 1027 -5.42 37.34 -18.22
CA GLU A 1027 -6.10 36.70 -19.34
C GLU A 1027 -5.07 35.93 -20.18
N LEU A 1028 -5.21 34.62 -20.26
CA LEU A 1028 -4.40 33.73 -21.10
C LEU A 1028 -5.17 33.43 -22.39
N HIS A 1029 -4.51 33.68 -23.51
CA HIS A 1029 -4.97 33.34 -24.86
C HIS A 1029 -4.00 32.29 -25.43
N ALA A 1030 -4.38 31.01 -25.42
CA ALA A 1030 -3.54 29.92 -25.89
C ALA A 1030 -4.21 29.16 -27.05
N ASP A 1031 -3.43 28.81 -28.07
CA ASP A 1031 -3.86 27.93 -29.16
C ASP A 1031 -4.30 26.58 -28.60
N THR A 1032 -5.52 26.16 -28.94
CA THR A 1032 -6.09 24.85 -28.56
C THR A 1032 -5.29 23.65 -29.05
N GLY A 1033 -4.37 23.85 -30.02
CA GLY A 1033 -3.42 22.81 -30.46
C GLY A 1033 -2.22 22.59 -29.53
N LEU A 1034 -2.02 23.42 -28.50
CA LEU A 1034 -1.01 23.21 -27.47
C LEU A 1034 -1.40 22.05 -26.53
N PRO A 1035 -0.42 21.41 -25.86
CA PRO A 1035 -0.72 20.39 -24.85
C PRO A 1035 -1.48 20.99 -23.66
N PHE A 1036 -2.08 20.12 -22.83
CA PHE A 1036 -2.71 20.54 -21.57
C PHE A 1036 -1.74 21.34 -20.70
N LEU A 1037 -2.28 22.23 -19.86
CA LEU A 1037 -1.55 23.07 -18.94
C LEU A 1037 -1.33 22.38 -17.58
N PRO A 1038 -0.15 22.54 -16.95
CA PRO A 1038 0.05 22.17 -15.55
C PRO A 1038 -0.81 23.01 -14.58
N LYS A 1039 -0.86 24.32 -14.81
CA LYS A 1039 -1.70 25.27 -14.07
C LYS A 1039 -1.95 26.55 -14.85
N VAL A 1040 -2.92 27.35 -14.40
CA VAL A 1040 -3.17 28.72 -14.88
C VAL A 1040 -3.27 29.66 -13.68
N GLY A 1041 -2.34 30.60 -13.55
CA GLY A 1041 -2.29 31.47 -12.39
C GLY A 1041 -1.21 32.54 -12.43
N MET A 1042 -0.91 33.07 -11.25
CA MET A 1042 0.16 34.05 -11.03
C MET A 1042 0.99 33.69 -9.81
N GLN A 1043 2.26 34.09 -9.80
CA GLN A 1043 3.21 33.85 -8.71
C GLN A 1043 3.94 35.15 -8.35
N CYS A 1044 4.17 35.38 -7.06
CA CYS A 1044 5.00 36.49 -6.57
C CYS A 1044 5.80 36.10 -5.32
N ALA A 1045 6.70 36.99 -4.90
CA ALA A 1045 7.38 36.91 -3.61
C ALA A 1045 6.79 37.92 -2.63
N ILE A 1046 6.44 37.47 -1.42
CA ILE A 1046 5.96 38.31 -0.33
C ILE A 1046 6.94 38.30 0.84
N HIS A 1047 6.83 39.28 1.72
CA HIS A 1047 7.74 39.45 2.85
C HIS A 1047 7.84 38.19 3.73
N ASN A 1048 9.06 37.86 4.16
CA ASN A 1048 9.35 36.60 4.84
C ASN A 1048 8.68 36.45 6.21
N ASP A 1049 8.31 37.55 6.85
CA ASP A 1049 7.70 37.56 8.19
C ASP A 1049 6.20 37.23 8.17
N LEU A 1050 5.57 37.14 6.98
CA LEU A 1050 4.14 36.84 6.82
C LEU A 1050 3.83 35.34 7.01
N ARG A 1051 4.17 34.81 8.18
CA ARG A 1051 4.21 33.36 8.49
C ARG A 1051 2.95 32.80 9.14
N THR A 1052 1.89 33.57 9.29
CA THR A 1052 0.57 33.05 9.65
C THR A 1052 -0.35 33.11 8.44
N VAL A 1053 -0.90 31.96 8.03
CA VAL A 1053 -1.82 31.83 6.91
C VAL A 1053 -3.23 31.58 7.44
N THR A 1054 -4.15 32.50 7.16
CA THR A 1054 -5.59 32.34 7.43
C THR A 1054 -6.34 32.33 6.10
N TRP A 1055 -7.21 31.35 5.86
CA TRP A 1055 -7.92 31.27 4.57
C TRP A 1055 -9.35 30.77 4.76
N PHE A 1056 -10.24 31.17 3.84
CA PHE A 1056 -11.53 30.52 3.64
C PHE A 1056 -11.47 29.65 2.39
N GLY A 1057 -11.37 28.34 2.59
CA GLY A 1057 -11.28 27.35 1.51
C GLY A 1057 -11.39 25.94 2.10
N ARG A 1058 -11.00 24.91 1.34
CA ARG A 1058 -11.07 23.52 1.81
C ARG A 1058 -9.94 23.17 2.76
N GLY A 1059 -10.31 22.66 3.94
CA GLY A 1059 -9.53 21.88 4.92
C GLY A 1059 -8.22 22.47 5.41
N GLU A 1060 -7.78 22.01 6.59
CA GLU A 1060 -6.40 22.23 7.05
C GLU A 1060 -5.38 21.46 6.20
N PRO A 1061 -5.57 20.16 5.86
CA PRO A 1061 -4.64 19.44 5.00
C PRO A 1061 -4.67 19.96 3.56
N GLU A 1062 -3.55 19.82 2.85
CA GLU A 1062 -3.48 20.19 1.44
C GLU A 1062 -4.44 19.36 0.57
N ASN A 1063 -4.91 19.96 -0.51
CA ASN A 1063 -5.87 19.32 -1.40
C ASN A 1063 -5.72 19.80 -2.84
N TYR A 1064 -6.15 18.95 -3.78
CA TYR A 1064 -6.04 19.15 -5.23
C TYR A 1064 -7.37 18.82 -5.91
N CYS A 1065 -7.55 19.19 -7.18
CA CYS A 1065 -8.85 19.09 -7.84
C CYS A 1065 -9.41 17.65 -7.92
N ASP A 1066 -8.54 16.65 -7.90
CA ASP A 1066 -8.82 15.21 -7.86
C ASP A 1066 -8.66 14.58 -6.46
N ARG A 1067 -8.32 15.35 -5.41
CA ARG A 1067 -8.17 14.87 -4.02
C ARG A 1067 -8.54 15.97 -3.02
N ARG A 1068 -9.84 16.18 -2.82
CA ARG A 1068 -10.37 17.28 -1.98
C ARG A 1068 -11.69 16.99 -1.28
N THR A 1069 -12.29 15.82 -1.49
CA THR A 1069 -13.62 15.53 -0.97
C THR A 1069 -13.61 15.30 0.54
N GLY A 1070 -12.46 14.87 1.09
CA GLY A 1070 -12.22 14.72 2.53
C GLY A 1070 -12.01 16.02 3.30
N MET A 1071 -12.00 17.17 2.61
CA MET A 1071 -11.72 18.48 3.17
C MET A 1071 -12.92 19.42 2.98
N ASP A 1072 -13.52 19.84 4.10
CA ASP A 1072 -14.67 20.74 4.11
C ASP A 1072 -14.24 22.21 3.97
N ALA A 1073 -15.12 23.07 3.45
CA ALA A 1073 -14.87 24.49 3.35
C ALA A 1073 -15.16 25.21 4.67
N ALA A 1074 -14.16 25.89 5.24
CA ALA A 1074 -14.29 26.72 6.44
C ALA A 1074 -13.16 27.74 6.52
N VAL A 1075 -13.16 28.57 7.57
CA VAL A 1075 -12.04 29.46 7.86
C VAL A 1075 -11.04 28.73 8.75
N TYR A 1076 -9.81 28.62 8.25
CA TYR A 1076 -8.70 27.95 8.94
C TYR A 1076 -7.55 28.93 9.20
N THR A 1077 -6.68 28.63 10.15
CA THR A 1077 -5.46 29.41 10.44
C THR A 1077 -4.35 28.48 10.87
N LEU A 1078 -3.22 28.54 10.18
CA LEU A 1078 -2.02 27.76 10.51
C LEU A 1078 -0.76 28.63 10.41
N PRO A 1079 0.27 28.34 11.23
CA PRO A 1079 1.63 28.76 10.92
C PRO A 1079 2.07 28.19 9.56
N LEU A 1080 2.87 28.93 8.79
CA LEU A 1080 3.35 28.54 7.46
C LEU A 1080 4.02 27.16 7.45
N ALA A 1081 4.79 26.83 8.49
CA ALA A 1081 5.44 25.53 8.61
C ALA A 1081 4.46 24.35 8.72
N GLN A 1082 3.26 24.57 9.28
CA GLN A 1082 2.20 23.55 9.38
C GLN A 1082 1.24 23.57 8.18
N PHE A 1083 1.27 24.65 7.38
CA PHE A 1083 0.49 24.77 6.15
C PHE A 1083 1.04 23.87 5.01
N LEU A 1084 2.33 23.54 5.07
CA LEU A 1084 3.05 22.72 4.11
C LEU A 1084 3.04 21.24 4.51
N GLU A 1085 3.01 20.36 3.52
CA GLU A 1085 3.26 18.92 3.73
C GLU A 1085 4.74 18.62 3.43
N PRO A 1086 5.54 18.17 4.41
CA PRO A 1086 6.97 17.93 4.24
C PRO A 1086 7.23 16.55 3.63
N TYR A 1087 6.88 16.36 2.36
CA TYR A 1087 7.23 15.15 1.62
C TYR A 1087 8.74 14.92 1.66
N VAL A 1088 9.16 13.71 2.03
CA VAL A 1088 10.57 13.33 2.20
C VAL A 1088 11.40 13.66 0.96
N MET A 1089 10.88 13.28 -0.22
CA MET A 1089 11.35 13.79 -1.50
C MET A 1089 10.59 15.10 -1.81
N PRO A 1090 11.26 16.27 -1.83
CA PRO A 1090 10.58 17.53 -2.09
C PRO A 1090 9.87 17.56 -3.45
N GLN A 1091 8.64 18.09 -3.44
CA GLN A 1091 7.74 18.17 -4.59
C GLN A 1091 6.65 19.24 -4.38
N GLU A 1092 5.74 19.40 -5.33
CA GLU A 1092 4.60 20.33 -5.19
C GLU A 1092 3.77 19.99 -3.95
N ASN A 1093 3.55 21.00 -3.12
CA ASN A 1093 2.87 20.90 -1.85
C ASN A 1093 2.23 22.25 -1.43
N GLY A 1094 1.34 22.20 -0.45
CA GLY A 1094 0.74 23.35 0.20
C GLY A 1094 -0.50 23.92 -0.52
N ASN A 1095 -0.98 23.30 -1.59
CA ASN A 1095 -2.17 23.79 -2.29
C ASN A 1095 -3.45 23.68 -1.44
N ARG A 1096 -4.32 24.69 -1.53
CA ARG A 1096 -5.70 24.66 -1.06
C ARG A 1096 -6.63 25.02 -2.20
N THR A 1097 -7.66 24.23 -2.42
CA THR A 1097 -8.68 24.45 -3.45
C THR A 1097 -9.92 25.14 -2.89
N ASP A 1098 -10.74 25.64 -3.81
CA ASP A 1098 -11.96 26.39 -3.53
C ASP A 1098 -11.72 27.55 -2.55
N VAL A 1099 -10.63 28.30 -2.73
CA VAL A 1099 -10.27 29.42 -1.86
C VAL A 1099 -11.05 30.66 -2.28
N ARG A 1100 -11.79 31.24 -1.33
CA ARG A 1100 -12.48 32.54 -1.49
C ARG A 1100 -11.56 33.70 -1.13
N TRP A 1101 -10.71 33.51 -0.12
CA TRP A 1101 -9.68 34.47 0.26
C TRP A 1101 -8.60 33.80 1.12
N MET A 1102 -7.39 34.36 1.09
CA MET A 1102 -6.23 33.95 1.90
C MET A 1102 -5.49 35.18 2.41
N TYR A 1103 -5.20 35.22 3.70
CA TYR A 1103 -4.52 36.29 4.41
C TYR A 1103 -3.20 35.78 4.99
N LEU A 1104 -2.08 36.39 4.59
CA LEU A 1104 -0.75 36.12 5.12
C LEU A 1104 -0.31 37.27 6.01
N SER A 1105 0.11 37.00 7.25
CA SER A 1105 0.36 38.04 8.27
C SER A 1105 1.53 37.71 9.21
N ASP A 1106 2.08 38.75 9.84
CA ASP A 1106 3.20 38.73 10.79
C ASP A 1106 2.77 38.70 12.27
N ASN A 1107 1.48 38.47 12.55
CA ASN A 1107 0.81 38.53 13.85
C ASN A 1107 0.89 39.87 14.62
N SER A 1108 1.57 40.91 14.10
CA SER A 1108 1.92 42.11 14.87
C SER A 1108 1.50 43.42 14.18
N SER A 1109 1.88 43.64 12.92
CA SER A 1109 1.88 44.97 12.27
C SER A 1109 1.30 45.02 10.86
N GLY A 1110 1.33 43.93 10.07
CA GLY A 1110 0.94 43.98 8.66
C GLY A 1110 0.51 42.63 8.06
N GLY A 1111 0.00 42.67 6.83
CA GLY A 1111 -0.43 41.48 6.12
C GLY A 1111 -0.88 41.76 4.69
N LEU A 1112 -1.10 40.67 3.95
CA LEU A 1112 -1.60 40.69 2.58
C LEU A 1112 -2.80 39.75 2.49
N LEU A 1113 -3.98 40.32 2.22
CA LEU A 1113 -5.19 39.56 1.91
C LEU A 1113 -5.35 39.47 0.40
N VAL A 1114 -5.42 38.25 -0.11
CA VAL A 1114 -5.86 37.94 -1.47
C VAL A 1114 -7.35 37.59 -1.41
N VAL A 1115 -8.18 38.32 -2.15
CA VAL A 1115 -9.62 38.04 -2.30
C VAL A 1115 -9.88 37.56 -3.71
N ALA A 1116 -10.50 36.40 -3.82
CA ALA A 1116 -10.80 35.77 -5.08
C ALA A 1116 -12.06 36.38 -5.71
N ASP A 1117 -12.06 36.66 -7.02
CA ASP A 1117 -13.28 37.03 -7.76
C ASP A 1117 -14.10 35.77 -8.12
N SER A 1118 -13.40 34.68 -8.38
CA SER A 1118 -13.92 33.31 -8.52
C SER A 1118 -13.01 32.36 -7.75
N LEU A 1119 -13.50 31.19 -7.32
CA LEU A 1119 -12.72 30.26 -6.50
C LEU A 1119 -11.32 29.99 -7.06
N LEU A 1120 -10.31 30.10 -6.19
CA LEU A 1120 -8.91 29.89 -6.56
C LEU A 1120 -8.33 28.63 -5.93
N SER A 1121 -7.18 28.22 -6.47
CA SER A 1121 -6.21 27.33 -5.84
C SER A 1121 -5.01 28.17 -5.37
N MET A 1122 -4.64 28.07 -4.11
CA MET A 1122 -3.58 28.92 -3.55
C MET A 1122 -2.60 28.14 -2.68
N SER A 1123 -1.32 28.49 -2.78
CA SER A 1123 -0.25 27.94 -1.94
C SER A 1123 0.76 29.03 -1.56
N ALA A 1124 1.42 28.85 -0.42
CA ALA A 1124 2.47 29.74 0.07
C ALA A 1124 3.60 28.90 0.65
N ARG A 1125 4.85 29.17 0.28
CA ARG A 1125 6.03 28.39 0.71
C ARG A 1125 7.28 29.27 0.83
N PRO A 1126 8.20 29.01 1.77
CA PRO A 1126 9.45 29.76 1.90
C PRO A 1126 10.53 29.32 0.89
N TYR A 1127 10.14 28.59 -0.16
CA TYR A 1127 11.04 27.99 -1.15
C TYR A 1127 10.64 28.41 -2.57
N THR A 1128 11.61 28.47 -3.47
CA THR A 1128 11.33 28.61 -4.91
C THR A 1128 11.08 27.25 -5.55
N ASP A 1129 10.45 27.24 -6.72
CA ASP A 1129 10.20 26.01 -7.48
C ASP A 1129 11.52 25.30 -7.83
N ALA A 1130 12.56 26.07 -8.19
CA ALA A 1130 13.89 25.55 -8.48
C ALA A 1130 14.55 24.88 -7.27
N MET A 1131 14.34 25.42 -6.05
CA MET A 1131 14.84 24.80 -4.82
C MET A 1131 14.14 23.46 -4.53
N ILE A 1132 12.82 23.40 -4.75
CA ILE A 1132 12.06 22.13 -4.61
C ILE A 1132 12.56 21.09 -5.61
N HIS A 1133 12.80 21.48 -6.87
CA HIS A 1133 13.32 20.57 -7.88
C HIS A 1133 14.75 20.10 -7.62
N GLY A 1134 15.59 20.96 -7.04
CA GLY A 1134 17.00 20.67 -6.80
C GLY A 1134 17.26 19.82 -5.55
N ALA A 1135 16.33 19.81 -4.59
CA ALA A 1135 16.47 19.07 -3.34
C ALA A 1135 16.01 17.61 -3.50
N ARG A 1136 16.78 16.70 -2.89
CA ARG A 1136 16.46 15.28 -2.78
C ARG A 1136 15.87 14.94 -1.41
N HIS A 1137 16.10 15.79 -0.43
CA HIS A 1137 15.67 15.63 0.95
C HIS A 1137 15.14 16.94 1.54
N THR A 1138 14.26 16.85 2.54
CA THR A 1138 13.70 18.03 3.23
C THR A 1138 14.76 18.89 3.91
N HIS A 1139 15.83 18.29 4.48
CA HIS A 1139 16.91 19.02 5.13
C HIS A 1139 17.81 19.82 4.17
N GLU A 1140 17.73 19.55 2.86
CA GLU A 1140 18.46 20.28 1.82
C GLU A 1140 17.74 21.57 1.39
N LEU A 1141 16.45 21.70 1.72
CA LEU A 1141 15.65 22.89 1.40
C LEU A 1141 16.14 24.09 2.22
N ARG A 1142 16.60 25.12 1.52
CA ARG A 1142 17.01 26.40 2.12
C ARG A 1142 15.95 27.45 1.84
N GLU A 1143 15.54 28.18 2.86
CA GLU A 1143 14.58 29.27 2.68
C GLU A 1143 15.13 30.35 1.73
N ALA A 1144 14.26 30.88 0.88
CA ALA A 1144 14.61 31.85 -0.15
C ALA A 1144 14.82 33.28 0.39
N GLY A 1145 14.53 33.53 1.68
CA GLY A 1145 14.49 34.86 2.28
C GLY A 1145 13.20 35.64 1.99
N PHE A 1146 12.22 34.99 1.36
CA PHE A 1146 10.87 35.48 1.09
C PHE A 1146 9.90 34.29 0.99
N ILE A 1147 8.60 34.56 1.00
CA ILE A 1147 7.57 33.54 0.78
C ILE A 1147 7.11 33.61 -0.68
N THR A 1148 7.24 32.51 -1.41
CA THR A 1148 6.63 32.33 -2.73
C THR A 1148 5.13 32.11 -2.55
N LEU A 1149 4.32 33.01 -3.10
CA LEU A 1149 2.86 32.94 -3.08
C LEU A 1149 2.34 32.61 -4.49
N ASN A 1150 1.61 31.50 -4.62
CA ASN A 1150 0.92 31.10 -5.83
C ASN A 1150 -0.57 31.43 -5.71
N ILE A 1151 -1.10 32.11 -6.73
CA ILE A 1151 -2.49 32.55 -6.84
C ILE A 1151 -3.02 32.01 -8.17
N ASP A 1152 -3.57 30.79 -8.12
CA ASP A 1152 -3.91 30.03 -9.32
C ASP A 1152 -5.43 29.96 -9.51
N LEU A 1153 -5.91 30.14 -10.73
CA LEU A 1153 -7.30 29.84 -11.08
C LEU A 1153 -7.55 28.33 -10.92
N VAL A 1154 -6.63 27.53 -11.47
CA VAL A 1154 -6.72 26.08 -11.48
C VAL A 1154 -5.33 25.47 -11.64
N GLN A 1155 -5.14 24.30 -11.03
CA GLN A 1155 -3.98 23.43 -11.18
C GLN A 1155 -4.46 22.02 -11.53
N MET A 1156 -3.74 21.30 -12.39
CA MET A 1156 -4.09 19.92 -12.76
C MET A 1156 -4.05 19.00 -11.53
N GLY A 1157 -4.68 17.84 -11.62
CA GLY A 1157 -4.70 16.87 -10.52
C GLY A 1157 -3.32 16.33 -10.12
N VAL A 1158 -3.28 15.53 -9.06
CA VAL A 1158 -2.05 14.81 -8.64
C VAL A 1158 -1.93 13.42 -9.26
N GLY A 1159 -3.03 12.83 -9.74
CA GLY A 1159 -3.02 11.48 -10.32
C GLY A 1159 -2.68 10.39 -9.29
N GLY A 1160 -2.10 9.28 -9.75
CA GLY A 1160 -1.64 8.21 -8.86
C GLY A 1160 -2.35 6.86 -8.96
N ASN A 1161 -2.86 6.49 -10.14
CA ASN A 1161 -3.28 5.10 -10.36
C ASN A 1161 -2.06 4.15 -10.22
N ASP A 1162 -0.92 4.57 -10.78
CA ASP A 1162 0.44 4.10 -10.50
C ASP A 1162 1.43 5.29 -10.47
N THR A 1163 2.73 5.02 -10.36
CA THR A 1163 3.80 6.06 -10.40
C THR A 1163 4.93 5.73 -11.40
N TRP A 1164 4.65 4.94 -12.44
CA TRP A 1164 5.67 4.50 -13.40
C TRP A 1164 5.20 4.43 -14.86
N SER A 1165 3.91 4.62 -15.13
CA SER A 1165 3.37 4.61 -16.48
C SER A 1165 2.57 5.88 -16.79
N ASP A 1166 2.00 5.94 -17.99
CA ASP A 1166 1.14 7.05 -18.42
C ASP A 1166 -0.19 7.09 -17.64
N VAL A 1167 -0.62 6.00 -17.00
CA VAL A 1167 -1.84 6.03 -16.16
C VAL A 1167 -1.60 6.68 -14.78
N ALA A 1168 -0.35 7.00 -14.43
CA ALA A 1168 -0.02 7.89 -13.30
C ALA A 1168 -0.61 9.30 -13.47
N ARG A 1169 -0.87 9.71 -14.71
CA ARG A 1169 -1.46 11.01 -15.06
C ARG A 1169 -2.82 11.21 -14.37
N PRO A 1170 -3.18 12.45 -13.99
CA PRO A 1170 -4.54 12.75 -13.54
C PRO A 1170 -5.60 12.29 -14.56
N ALA A 1171 -6.74 11.82 -14.07
CA ALA A 1171 -7.84 11.42 -14.95
C ALA A 1171 -8.34 12.63 -15.76
N ALA A 1172 -8.89 12.38 -16.95
CA ALA A 1172 -9.21 13.42 -17.93
C ALA A 1172 -9.99 14.64 -17.39
N PRO A 1173 -10.98 14.50 -16.47
CA PRO A 1173 -11.69 15.64 -15.89
C PRO A 1173 -10.83 16.61 -15.05
N TYR A 1174 -9.61 16.20 -14.68
CA TYR A 1174 -8.68 16.94 -13.83
C TYR A 1174 -7.44 17.45 -14.58
N MET A 1175 -7.49 17.39 -15.93
CA MET A 1175 -6.51 17.99 -16.83
C MET A 1175 -7.02 19.36 -17.31
N ILE A 1176 -6.11 20.30 -17.60
CA ILE A 1176 -6.47 21.66 -18.01
C ILE A 1176 -6.20 21.83 -19.51
N PRO A 1177 -7.19 21.88 -20.40
CA PRO A 1177 -6.96 22.01 -21.84
C PRO A 1177 -6.32 23.37 -22.19
N ALA A 1178 -5.53 23.44 -23.26
CA ALA A 1178 -5.06 24.74 -23.76
C ALA A 1178 -6.25 25.55 -24.32
N GLY A 1179 -6.28 26.86 -24.03
CA GLY A 1179 -7.36 27.73 -24.48
C GLY A 1179 -7.39 29.08 -23.77
N GLU A 1180 -8.61 29.58 -23.61
CA GLU A 1180 -8.93 30.90 -23.08
C GLU A 1180 -9.22 30.83 -21.58
N TYR A 1181 -8.47 31.57 -20.76
CA TYR A 1181 -8.65 31.61 -19.31
C TYR A 1181 -8.58 33.04 -18.78
N SER A 1182 -9.41 33.36 -17.79
CA SER A 1182 -9.35 34.65 -17.07
C SER A 1182 -9.33 34.41 -15.57
N CYS A 1183 -8.27 34.86 -14.91
CA CYS A 1183 -8.10 34.81 -13.46
C CYS A 1183 -8.16 36.23 -12.90
N THR A 1184 -9.11 36.51 -12.00
CA THR A 1184 -9.24 37.81 -11.35
C THR A 1184 -9.22 37.69 -9.83
N PHE A 1185 -8.45 38.54 -9.17
CA PHE A 1185 -8.36 38.62 -7.72
C PHE A 1185 -7.99 40.03 -7.25
N TYR A 1186 -8.08 40.28 -5.94
CA TYR A 1186 -7.77 41.55 -5.31
C TYR A 1186 -6.67 41.36 -4.26
N LEU A 1187 -5.64 42.19 -4.30
CA LEU A 1187 -4.65 42.33 -3.24
C LEU A 1187 -5.06 43.48 -2.33
N VAL A 1188 -5.28 43.17 -1.06
CA VAL A 1188 -5.66 44.13 -0.03
C VAL A 1188 -4.56 44.13 1.03
N PRO A 1189 -3.61 45.09 0.98
CA PRO A 1189 -2.55 45.18 1.97
C PRO A 1189 -3.06 45.81 3.27
N GLY A 1190 -2.42 45.44 4.38
CA GLY A 1190 -2.65 46.05 5.69
C GLY A 1190 -3.13 45.07 6.75
N LYS A 1191 -3.25 45.59 7.97
CA LYS A 1191 -3.61 44.80 9.15
C LYS A 1191 -5.10 44.54 9.21
N LEU A 1192 -5.48 43.27 9.24
CA LEU A 1192 -6.87 42.82 9.38
C LEU A 1192 -7.04 42.00 10.66
N SER A 1193 -8.00 42.40 11.50
CA SER A 1193 -8.44 41.59 12.64
C SER A 1193 -9.39 40.47 12.20
N GLY A 1194 -9.67 39.51 13.09
CA GLY A 1194 -10.68 38.48 12.82
C GLY A 1194 -12.09 39.05 12.55
N LYS A 1195 -12.41 40.25 13.05
CA LYS A 1195 -13.66 40.96 12.70
C LYS A 1195 -13.62 41.52 11.28
N ASP A 1196 -12.44 41.95 10.82
CA ASP A 1196 -12.23 42.46 9.48
C ASP A 1196 -12.29 41.33 8.46
N LEU A 1197 -11.69 40.18 8.75
CA LEU A 1197 -11.75 38.98 7.89
C LEU A 1197 -13.17 38.43 7.69
N LYS A 1198 -14.11 38.75 8.59
CA LYS A 1198 -15.54 38.44 8.41
C LYS A 1198 -16.27 39.37 7.43
N LYS A 1199 -15.72 40.56 7.15
CA LYS A 1199 -16.41 41.64 6.43
C LYS A 1199 -15.68 42.09 5.16
N VAL A 1200 -14.39 42.37 5.27
CA VAL A 1200 -13.55 42.93 4.19
C VAL A 1200 -13.58 42.07 2.92
N PRO A 1201 -13.44 40.73 3.00
CA PRO A 1201 -13.52 39.89 1.79
C PRO A 1201 -14.88 39.95 1.07
N LEU A 1202 -15.97 40.29 1.78
CA LEU A 1202 -17.32 40.38 1.22
C LEU A 1202 -17.65 41.76 0.64
N SER A 1203 -16.85 42.78 0.95
CA SER A 1203 -17.09 44.16 0.54
C SER A 1203 -15.78 44.87 0.22
N VAL A 1204 -15.02 44.31 -0.73
CA VAL A 1204 -13.81 44.95 -1.23
C VAL A 1204 -14.21 46.33 -1.79
N LYS A 1205 -13.62 47.38 -1.20
CA LYS A 1205 -13.83 48.76 -1.65
C LYS A 1205 -12.96 48.99 -2.88
N PHE A 1206 -13.60 49.23 -4.02
CA PHE A 1206 -12.95 49.36 -5.31
C PHE A 1206 -13.65 50.35 -6.22
#